data_AF-C8PM46-F1
#
_entry.id   AF-C8PM46-F1
#
_cell.length_a   1.000
_cell.length_b   1.000
_cell.length_c   1.000
_cell.angle_alpha   90.00
_cell.angle_beta   90.00
_cell.angle_gamma   90.00
#
_symmetry.space_group_name_H-M   'P 1'
#
loop_
_entity.id
_entity.type
_entity.pdbx_description
1 polymer ?
#
loop_
_entity_poly.entity_id
_entity_poly.type
_entity_poly.pdbx_seq_one_letter_code
_entity_poly.pdbx_strand_id
1 'polypeptide(L)'
;MRKHRLFSVAVLAAFFAASVIITACGGLNNPSKPTTPSNPATPDEPKPEALQQLKRDQFPQTTDGKSYDRYKIEWTDAAGNKQTKVITADEAKSNLTLPGGIKAGTTAKITPQVKNSEGKYEDKTDAAKEETPAATTDWKSYIKAGIDELSKEKPDYDAALAQFRNAYGAEKNNTTKAYYAVVQLATISVKSETVNFMQNKMGFATYPGTLNALTRLEWFKEQTYKTRGQTGVWTHSFSENPGGNYFRVSGHIASSPDAAKVSIQLSHNRDIYERGTFAGLNGRWVELGYDEALKKIDTMPIADRKRYYQFGHGDQLPHTGEYFIVDSFDENGNYLVWSGSSNIDSMQGAGTAKQYSRDSGEWIRYYYDAQGSIYAPELKPAADWYKDFDPLLQIPAYIIEHSDSANVDQLIDELYGILFGKEFTDASDLLNSLDASKPVIIDKKLIEVLHMDKDIFDAGTDVELYKDQLLGLIGGLKVTKGAFELFQSYSFNTDLNILKWNWEKGDEILKNLGSYNQKQDPFNNGFLKGRNPQKIVDAKKDVVTGADLLLAAYKNLIDSETLPSEVRSKVKENTEPIQRIVQEIRDAVAEGRKANIFIGENNPLARPPVPQPGNPYPTYPTKFEIDMGKVFTYEYFKLSNLFEMNGSKPKIYPADSSPDSFPYMNLTLKRFMSDFVTIQLSNGRKVFEDLRIPLDGTAGKKIINFYN
;
A
#
# COMPACT_ATOMS: atom_id res chain seq x y z
N MET A 1 -9.04 15.15 -9.49
CA MET A 1 -7.73 14.74 -8.92
C MET A 1 -7.75 13.65 -7.82
N ARG A 2 -8.87 13.36 -7.11
CA ARG A 2 -8.89 12.29 -6.08
C ARG A 2 -9.07 10.85 -6.60
N LYS A 3 -9.48 10.64 -7.86
CA LYS A 3 -9.84 9.30 -8.40
C LYS A 3 -8.70 8.56 -9.12
N HIS A 4 -7.66 9.25 -9.59
CA HIS A 4 -6.53 8.64 -10.31
C HIS A 4 -5.45 8.02 -9.40
N ARG A 5 -5.50 8.28 -8.08
CA ARG A 5 -4.60 7.65 -7.11
C ARG A 5 -4.96 6.20 -6.79
N LEU A 6 -6.19 5.74 -7.04
CA LEU A 6 -6.65 4.41 -6.62
C LEU A 6 -6.04 3.25 -7.42
N PHE A 7 -5.79 3.44 -8.72
CA PHE A 7 -5.26 2.38 -9.58
C PHE A 7 -3.76 2.17 -9.36
N SER A 8 -3.00 3.26 -9.22
CA SER A 8 -1.58 3.22 -8.85
C SER A 8 -1.37 2.70 -7.41
N VAL A 9 -2.28 3.01 -6.49
CA VAL A 9 -2.26 2.47 -5.11
C VAL A 9 -2.61 0.99 -5.07
N ALA A 10 -3.44 0.44 -5.98
CA ALA A 10 -3.72 -0.99 -6.04
C ALA A 10 -2.53 -1.81 -6.58
N VAL A 11 -1.80 -1.28 -7.57
CA VAL A 11 -0.58 -1.91 -8.11
C VAL A 11 0.58 -1.77 -7.11
N LEU A 12 0.72 -0.62 -6.45
CA LEU A 12 1.66 -0.44 -5.34
C LEU A 12 1.28 -1.31 -4.13
N ALA A 13 0.00 -1.49 -3.81
CA ALA A 13 -0.48 -2.36 -2.72
C ALA A 13 -0.24 -3.85 -2.99
N ALA A 14 -0.17 -4.30 -4.24
CA ALA A 14 0.22 -5.67 -4.58
C ALA A 14 1.72 -5.92 -4.32
N PHE A 15 2.57 -4.94 -4.60
CA PHE A 15 3.99 -4.96 -4.21
C PHE A 15 4.17 -4.68 -2.70
N PHE A 16 3.32 -3.83 -2.12
CA PHE A 16 3.31 -3.51 -0.70
C PHE A 16 2.82 -4.70 0.13
N ALA A 17 1.85 -5.49 -0.33
CA ALA A 17 1.36 -6.67 0.39
C ALA A 17 2.46 -7.73 0.60
N ALA A 18 3.41 -7.83 -0.32
CA ALA A 18 4.61 -8.66 -0.15
C ALA A 18 5.63 -8.04 0.82
N SER A 19 5.68 -6.70 0.97
CA SER A 19 6.53 -6.00 1.96
C SER A 19 5.85 -5.74 3.31
N VAL A 20 4.52 -5.83 3.39
CA VAL A 20 3.67 -5.55 4.57
C VAL A 20 3.78 -6.65 5.60
N ILE A 21 4.20 -7.87 5.22
CA ILE A 21 4.56 -8.90 6.21
C ILE A 21 5.83 -8.50 7.00
N ILE A 22 6.62 -7.53 6.52
CA ILE A 22 7.81 -7.00 7.21
C ILE A 22 7.56 -5.61 7.83
N THR A 23 6.52 -4.88 7.41
CA THR A 23 6.22 -3.50 7.91
C THR A 23 4.93 -3.36 8.73
N ALA A 24 4.08 -4.38 8.81
CA ALA A 24 2.88 -4.36 9.66
C ALA A 24 3.10 -4.85 11.09
N CYS A 25 4.30 -5.34 11.43
CA CYS A 25 4.69 -5.56 12.81
C CYS A 25 5.58 -4.38 13.24
N GLY A 26 4.90 -3.35 13.78
CA GLY A 26 5.37 -2.06 14.33
C GLY A 26 6.79 -1.53 14.06
N GLY A 27 6.92 -0.32 13.49
CA GLY A 27 8.21 0.39 13.56
C GLY A 27 8.32 1.79 12.93
N LEU A 28 7.94 2.82 13.69
CA LEU A 28 8.51 4.18 13.71
C LEU A 28 8.47 5.08 12.45
N ASN A 29 7.41 5.89 12.33
CA ASN A 29 7.40 7.16 11.58
C ASN A 29 7.93 8.36 12.41
N ASN A 30 8.80 8.16 13.41
CA ASN A 30 9.43 9.27 14.13
C ASN A 30 10.78 8.87 14.74
N PRO A 31 11.91 9.48 14.36
CA PRO A 31 13.21 9.17 14.93
C PRO A 31 13.38 9.89 16.28
N SER A 32 13.26 9.15 17.39
CA SER A 32 13.66 9.61 18.72
C SER A 32 15.05 9.06 19.08
N LYS A 33 15.94 9.95 19.52
CA LYS A 33 17.33 9.69 19.94
C LYS A 33 17.44 8.65 21.08
N PRO A 34 18.57 7.92 21.22
CA PRO A 34 18.69 6.78 22.12
C PRO A 34 19.00 7.20 23.56
N THR A 35 18.43 6.48 24.52
CA THR A 35 18.83 6.50 25.94
C THR A 35 19.48 5.18 26.33
N THR A 36 20.59 5.31 27.05
CA THR A 36 21.58 4.31 27.47
C THR A 36 21.02 3.22 28.43
N PRO A 37 21.64 2.03 28.53
CA PRO A 37 21.07 0.85 29.20
C PRO A 37 21.60 0.62 30.62
N SER A 38 20.85 -0.16 31.41
CA SER A 38 21.34 -0.74 32.68
C SER A 38 20.69 -2.12 32.96
N ASN A 39 21.53 -3.17 32.85
CA ASN A 39 21.68 -4.48 33.56
C ASN A 39 20.58 -5.03 34.52
N PRO A 40 20.61 -6.33 34.96
CA PRO A 40 21.56 -7.44 34.67
C PRO A 40 20.91 -8.80 34.29
N ALA A 41 21.77 -9.75 33.93
CA ALA A 41 21.48 -11.15 33.54
C ALA A 41 20.69 -11.96 34.58
N THR A 42 19.82 -12.84 34.07
CA THR A 42 19.12 -13.93 34.79
C THR A 42 19.25 -15.23 33.97
N PRO A 43 19.11 -16.42 34.59
CA PRO A 43 20.02 -17.55 34.41
C PRO A 43 19.64 -18.47 33.25
N ASP A 44 20.65 -19.19 32.72
CA ASP A 44 20.54 -20.18 31.65
C ASP A 44 19.44 -21.23 31.91
N GLU A 45 18.45 -21.27 31.02
CA GLU A 45 17.53 -22.40 30.88
C GLU A 45 18.29 -23.65 30.38
N PRO A 46 17.90 -24.86 30.83
CA PRO A 46 18.58 -26.10 30.48
C PRO A 46 18.46 -26.40 28.97
N LYS A 47 19.63 -26.64 28.35
CA LYS A 47 19.79 -26.99 26.93
C LYS A 47 18.93 -28.21 26.53
N PRO A 48 18.16 -28.15 25.43
CA PRO A 48 17.58 -29.34 24.81
C PRO A 48 18.66 -30.22 24.18
N GLU A 49 18.55 -31.53 24.36
CA GLU A 49 19.48 -32.53 23.84
C GLU A 49 19.43 -32.62 22.31
N ALA A 50 20.60 -32.68 21.66
CA ALA A 50 20.75 -32.70 20.21
C ALA A 50 20.22 -34.00 19.56
N LEU A 51 19.55 -33.88 18.41
CA LEU A 51 19.19 -35.03 17.57
C LEU A 51 20.45 -35.68 16.98
N GLN A 52 20.39 -36.99 16.79
CA GLN A 52 21.52 -37.84 16.46
C GLN A 52 21.21 -38.68 15.22
N GLN A 53 22.13 -38.69 14.25
CA GLN A 53 21.97 -39.40 12.97
C GLN A 53 23.11 -40.40 12.72
N LEU A 54 22.77 -41.51 12.06
CA LEU A 54 23.72 -42.42 11.42
C LEU A 54 23.90 -41.98 9.95
N LYS A 55 25.14 -41.68 9.57
CA LYS A 55 25.51 -41.33 8.20
C LYS A 55 25.57 -42.58 7.32
N ARG A 56 25.43 -42.39 6.00
CA ARG A 56 25.47 -43.48 5.01
C ARG A 56 26.73 -44.34 5.12
N ASP A 57 27.89 -43.74 5.36
CA ASP A 57 29.19 -44.42 5.48
C ASP A 57 29.34 -45.28 6.74
N GLN A 58 28.42 -45.13 7.70
CA GLN A 58 28.37 -45.93 8.93
C GLN A 58 27.63 -47.27 8.74
N PHE A 59 26.92 -47.46 7.63
CA PHE A 59 26.24 -48.72 7.33
C PHE A 59 27.21 -49.76 6.75
N PRO A 60 27.30 -50.97 7.35
CA PRO A 60 28.16 -52.03 6.82
C PRO A 60 27.80 -52.40 5.37
N GLN A 61 28.82 -52.73 4.59
CA GLN A 61 28.70 -53.22 3.22
C GLN A 61 29.27 -54.65 3.11
N THR A 62 28.89 -55.36 2.06
CA THR A 62 29.46 -56.66 1.71
C THR A 62 30.90 -56.50 1.23
N THR A 63 31.65 -57.61 1.18
CA THR A 63 33.06 -57.62 0.74
C THR A 63 33.29 -57.15 -0.70
N ASP A 64 32.25 -57.15 -1.54
CA ASP A 64 32.24 -56.59 -2.90
C ASP A 64 31.74 -55.13 -2.96
N GLY A 65 31.56 -54.47 -1.82
CA GLY A 65 31.17 -53.06 -1.71
C GLY A 65 29.68 -52.77 -1.95
N LYS A 66 28.82 -53.80 -1.94
CA LYS A 66 27.36 -53.64 -2.08
C LYS A 66 26.67 -53.46 -0.72
N SER A 67 25.50 -52.85 -0.74
CA SER A 67 24.62 -52.79 0.44
C SER A 67 23.98 -54.16 0.71
N TYR A 68 23.74 -54.47 1.98
CA TYR A 68 22.91 -55.62 2.39
C TYR A 68 21.43 -55.36 2.08
N ASP A 69 20.59 -56.39 2.15
CA ASP A 69 19.15 -56.27 1.81
C ASP A 69 18.42 -55.28 2.73
N ARG A 70 18.72 -55.32 4.04
CA ARG A 70 18.18 -54.39 5.05
C ARG A 70 19.07 -54.34 6.29
N TYR A 71 18.78 -53.45 7.22
CA TYR A 71 19.54 -53.22 8.45
C TYR A 71 18.61 -53.14 9.67
N LYS A 72 18.96 -53.84 10.75
CA LYS A 72 18.34 -53.71 12.07
C LYS A 72 19.22 -52.82 12.96
N ILE A 73 18.62 -51.82 13.59
CA ILE A 73 19.32 -50.77 14.32
C ILE A 73 18.75 -50.71 15.72
N GLU A 74 19.63 -50.82 16.71
CA GLU A 74 19.27 -50.87 18.13
C GLU A 74 20.05 -49.80 18.89
N TRP A 75 19.36 -48.99 19.72
CA TRP A 75 20.00 -47.95 20.53
C TRP A 75 19.24 -47.72 21.85
N THR A 76 19.88 -47.03 22.80
CA THR A 76 19.21 -46.55 24.00
C THR A 76 18.95 -45.06 23.83
N ASP A 77 17.69 -44.63 23.90
CA ASP A 77 17.32 -43.23 23.77
C ASP A 77 17.79 -42.39 24.96
N ALA A 78 17.71 -41.06 24.84
CA ALA A 78 18.17 -40.15 25.88
C ALA A 78 17.38 -40.31 27.21
N ALA A 79 16.14 -40.78 27.14
CA ALA A 79 15.31 -41.11 28.31
C ALA A 79 15.67 -42.48 28.94
N GLY A 80 16.60 -43.22 28.34
CA GLY A 80 17.07 -44.52 28.84
C GLY A 80 16.28 -45.73 28.35
N ASN A 81 15.35 -45.58 27.40
CA ASN A 81 14.60 -46.69 26.84
C ASN A 81 15.34 -47.33 25.67
N LYS A 82 15.21 -48.65 25.53
CA LYS A 82 15.74 -49.38 24.37
C LYS A 82 14.83 -49.21 23.17
N GLN A 83 15.40 -48.81 22.06
CA GLN A 83 14.74 -48.60 20.78
C GLN A 83 15.27 -49.59 19.74
N THR A 84 14.42 -49.98 18.79
CA THR A 84 14.80 -50.85 17.66
C THR A 84 14.07 -50.41 16.39
N LYS A 85 14.81 -50.28 15.29
CA LYS A 85 14.27 -49.92 13.97
C LYS A 85 14.88 -50.80 12.88
N VAL A 86 14.07 -51.26 11.94
CA VAL A 86 14.54 -51.97 10.74
C VAL A 86 14.34 -51.06 9.54
N ILE A 87 15.38 -50.92 8.71
CA ILE A 87 15.36 -50.09 7.49
C ILE A 87 15.87 -50.88 6.29
N THR A 88 15.42 -50.51 5.10
CA THR A 88 15.86 -51.10 3.82
C THR A 88 17.23 -50.58 3.38
N ALA A 89 17.84 -51.26 2.40
CA ALA A 89 19.07 -50.81 1.74
C ALA A 89 18.95 -49.40 1.14
N ASP A 90 17.78 -49.06 0.59
CA ASP A 90 17.53 -47.74 -0.01
C ASP A 90 17.43 -46.64 1.04
N GLU A 91 16.80 -46.91 2.19
CA GLU A 91 16.78 -45.96 3.32
C GLU A 91 18.19 -45.72 3.88
N ALA A 92 19.03 -46.76 3.92
CA ALA A 92 20.42 -46.66 4.37
C ALA A 92 21.33 -45.85 3.42
N LYS A 93 20.88 -45.55 2.18
CA LYS A 93 21.59 -44.63 1.27
C LYS A 93 21.44 -43.16 1.69
N SER A 94 20.55 -42.86 2.64
CA SER A 94 20.35 -41.54 3.23
C SER A 94 20.79 -41.51 4.70
N ASN A 95 20.98 -40.33 5.28
CA ASN A 95 21.26 -40.21 6.72
C ASN A 95 20.02 -40.66 7.51
N LEU A 96 20.22 -41.50 8.52
CA LEU A 96 19.14 -42.02 9.34
C LEU A 96 19.08 -41.32 10.70
N THR A 97 17.98 -40.63 10.98
CA THR A 97 17.69 -40.08 12.31
C THR A 97 17.29 -41.17 13.29
N LEU A 98 17.82 -41.10 14.52
CA LEU A 98 17.44 -41.96 15.65
C LEU A 98 16.40 -41.24 16.54
N PRO A 99 15.11 -41.65 16.50
CA PRO A 99 14.08 -41.09 17.38
C PRO A 99 14.46 -41.21 18.86
N GLY A 100 14.21 -40.15 19.64
CA GLY A 100 14.57 -40.08 21.06
C GLY A 100 16.07 -39.81 21.34
N GLY A 101 16.88 -39.62 20.29
CA GLY A 101 18.33 -39.43 20.43
C GLY A 101 19.06 -40.69 20.90
N ILE A 102 20.34 -40.57 21.23
CA ILE A 102 21.09 -41.61 21.95
C ILE A 102 21.49 -41.09 23.32
N LYS A 103 21.41 -41.95 24.34
CA LYS A 103 21.93 -41.64 25.67
C LYS A 103 23.42 -41.30 25.57
N ALA A 104 23.83 -40.17 26.13
CA ALA A 104 25.23 -39.74 26.13
C ALA A 104 26.16 -40.86 26.61
N GLY A 105 27.22 -41.13 25.86
CA GLY A 105 28.17 -42.21 26.14
C GLY A 105 27.75 -43.61 25.66
N THR A 106 26.66 -43.75 24.90
CA THR A 106 26.22 -45.01 24.27
C THR A 106 26.37 -44.97 22.74
N THR A 107 26.38 -46.14 22.10
CA THR A 107 26.50 -46.33 20.64
C THR A 107 25.23 -46.96 20.06
N ALA A 108 24.98 -46.75 18.77
CA ALA A 108 23.92 -47.44 18.05
C ALA A 108 24.50 -48.70 17.39
N LYS A 109 23.84 -49.84 17.59
CA LYS A 109 24.23 -51.11 16.98
C LYS A 109 23.49 -51.29 15.66
N ILE A 110 24.25 -51.42 14.57
CA ILE A 110 23.73 -51.66 13.21
C ILE A 110 24.06 -53.10 12.83
N THR A 111 23.02 -53.93 12.66
CA THR A 111 23.14 -55.34 12.26
C THR A 111 22.55 -55.51 10.86
N PRO A 112 23.37 -55.79 9.84
CA PRO A 112 22.87 -56.09 8.51
C PRO A 112 22.03 -57.37 8.49
N GLN A 113 21.07 -57.44 7.58
CA GLN A 113 20.23 -58.61 7.39
C GLN A 113 20.20 -59.01 5.91
N VAL A 114 20.29 -60.32 5.65
CA VAL A 114 20.17 -60.90 4.30
C VAL A 114 19.01 -61.86 4.22
N LYS A 115 18.44 -61.99 3.03
CA LYS A 115 17.38 -62.95 2.75
C LYS A 115 17.98 -64.34 2.53
N ASN A 116 17.54 -65.32 3.32
CA ASN A 116 17.93 -66.72 3.16
C ASN A 116 17.17 -67.39 1.99
N SER A 117 17.51 -68.65 1.70
CA SER A 117 16.89 -69.45 0.63
C SER A 117 15.38 -69.68 0.80
N GLU A 118 14.84 -69.48 2.00
CA GLU A 118 13.40 -69.56 2.31
C GLU A 118 12.69 -68.19 2.23
N GLY A 119 13.42 -67.13 1.87
CA GLY A 119 12.87 -65.80 1.77
C GLY A 119 12.75 -65.04 3.09
N LYS A 120 13.27 -65.57 4.20
CA LYS A 120 13.30 -64.91 5.52
C LYS A 120 14.60 -64.12 5.70
N TYR A 121 14.53 -63.05 6.48
CA TYR A 121 15.70 -62.23 6.76
C TYR A 121 16.44 -62.75 8.01
N GLU A 122 17.75 -62.93 7.89
CA GLU A 122 18.64 -63.39 8.95
C GLU A 122 19.67 -62.32 9.31
N ASP A 123 19.95 -62.16 10.60
CA ASP A 123 20.95 -61.23 11.13
C ASP A 123 22.37 -61.70 10.78
N LYS A 124 23.16 -60.82 10.15
CA LYS A 124 24.59 -60.98 9.96
C LYS A 124 25.35 -60.34 11.11
N THR A 125 25.37 -61.06 12.22
CA THR A 125 25.99 -60.62 13.48
C THR A 125 27.51 -60.44 13.35
N ASP A 126 28.16 -61.17 12.46
CA ASP A 126 29.57 -61.06 12.08
C ASP A 126 29.90 -59.73 11.37
N ALA A 127 28.92 -59.12 10.72
CA ALA A 127 29.04 -57.83 10.03
C ALA A 127 28.44 -56.66 10.84
N ALA A 128 28.03 -56.89 12.08
CA ALA A 128 27.46 -55.85 12.92
C ALA A 128 28.51 -54.80 13.31
N LYS A 129 28.10 -53.53 13.36
CA LYS A 129 28.93 -52.40 13.81
C LYS A 129 28.26 -51.63 14.92
N GLU A 130 29.08 -51.09 15.81
CA GLU A 130 28.67 -50.06 16.77
C GLU A 130 29.19 -48.72 16.28
N GLU A 131 28.29 -47.77 16.15
CA GLU A 131 28.59 -46.46 15.58
C GLU A 131 28.10 -45.37 16.52
N THR A 132 28.94 -44.36 16.72
CA THR A 132 28.53 -43.14 17.40
C THR A 132 27.77 -42.29 16.38
N PRO A 133 26.48 -41.99 16.61
CA PRO A 133 25.76 -41.10 15.72
C PRO A 133 26.43 -39.73 15.67
N ALA A 134 26.51 -39.14 14.49
CA ALA A 134 26.90 -37.74 14.39
C ALA A 134 25.78 -36.89 15.00
N ALA A 135 26.14 -35.93 15.86
CA ALA A 135 25.23 -34.88 16.26
C ALA A 135 24.81 -34.13 14.98
N THR A 136 23.52 -34.14 14.66
CA THR A 136 23.01 -33.30 13.59
C THR A 136 23.15 -31.87 14.05
N THR A 137 23.83 -31.04 13.26
CA THR A 137 23.94 -29.60 13.48
C THR A 137 22.58 -29.03 13.86
N ASP A 138 22.55 -28.44 15.05
CA ASP A 138 21.40 -28.01 15.81
C ASP A 138 20.53 -27.04 14.97
N TRP A 139 19.48 -27.51 14.31
CA TRP A 139 18.60 -26.63 13.52
C TRP A 139 18.00 -25.51 14.36
N LYS A 140 17.84 -25.71 15.68
CA LYS A 140 17.45 -24.65 16.62
C LYS A 140 18.55 -23.62 16.78
N SER A 141 19.83 -24.02 16.77
CA SER A 141 20.95 -23.06 16.72
C SER A 141 20.92 -22.20 15.46
N TYR A 142 20.52 -22.75 14.31
CA TYR A 142 20.34 -21.96 13.09
C TYR A 142 19.15 -21.00 13.20
N ILE A 143 18.00 -21.44 13.74
CA ILE A 143 16.86 -20.55 14.01
C ILE A 143 17.29 -19.42 14.97
N LYS A 144 17.94 -19.77 16.08
CA LYS A 144 18.46 -18.80 17.04
C LYS A 144 19.46 -17.82 16.42
N ALA A 145 20.42 -18.32 15.65
CA ALA A 145 21.39 -17.48 14.93
C ALA A 145 20.67 -16.53 13.96
N GLY A 146 19.63 -16.99 13.26
CA GLY A 146 18.82 -16.12 12.40
C GLY A 146 18.08 -15.03 13.18
N ILE A 147 17.51 -15.37 14.34
CA ILE A 147 16.87 -14.38 15.22
C ILE A 147 17.90 -13.39 15.79
N ASP A 148 19.09 -13.87 16.16
CA ASP A 148 20.18 -13.01 16.65
C ASP A 148 20.64 -12.01 15.59
N GLU A 149 20.68 -12.40 14.30
CA GLU A 149 20.92 -11.50 13.17
C GLU A 149 19.85 -10.40 13.06
N LEU A 150 18.57 -10.75 13.27
CA LEU A 150 17.46 -9.79 13.29
C LEU A 150 17.45 -8.90 14.54
N SER A 151 18.02 -9.37 15.66
CA SER A 151 18.03 -8.66 16.95
C SER A 151 19.12 -7.58 17.06
N LYS A 152 19.98 -7.44 16.05
CA LYS A 152 21.05 -6.44 16.03
C LYS A 152 20.47 -5.03 15.96
N GLU A 153 21.21 -4.03 16.47
CA GLU A 153 20.84 -2.61 16.33
C GLU A 153 20.57 -2.22 14.86
N LYS A 154 21.33 -2.84 13.94
CA LYS A 154 21.05 -2.86 12.51
C LYS A 154 20.78 -4.30 12.09
N PRO A 155 19.50 -4.72 12.00
CA PRO A 155 19.15 -6.08 11.61
C PRO A 155 19.79 -6.49 10.28
N ASP A 156 20.27 -7.74 10.22
CA ASP A 156 20.79 -8.36 9.00
C ASP A 156 19.80 -9.42 8.48
N TYR A 157 18.86 -8.98 7.65
CA TYR A 157 17.81 -9.81 7.08
C TYR A 157 18.37 -10.88 6.14
N ASP A 158 19.38 -10.55 5.33
CA ASP A 158 19.96 -11.51 4.38
C ASP A 158 20.69 -12.65 5.12
N ALA A 159 21.46 -12.32 6.17
CA ALA A 159 22.09 -13.31 7.04
C ALA A 159 21.05 -14.14 7.80
N ALA A 160 20.00 -13.51 8.35
CA ALA A 160 18.93 -14.20 9.03
C ALA A 160 18.23 -15.23 8.15
N LEU A 161 17.85 -14.84 6.93
CA LEU A 161 17.23 -15.74 5.96
C LEU A 161 18.17 -16.90 5.60
N ALA A 162 19.47 -16.66 5.43
CA ALA A 162 20.45 -17.71 5.18
C ALA A 162 20.46 -18.75 6.31
N GLN A 163 20.37 -18.33 7.57
CA GLN A 163 20.29 -19.26 8.70
C GLN A 163 18.96 -20.05 8.72
N PHE A 164 17.84 -19.42 8.39
CA PHE A 164 16.57 -20.14 8.24
C PHE A 164 16.59 -21.16 7.10
N ARG A 165 17.29 -20.87 5.98
CA ARG A 165 17.56 -21.86 4.93
C ARG A 165 18.40 -23.03 5.44
N ASN A 166 19.45 -22.74 6.21
CA ASN A 166 20.30 -23.77 6.81
C ASN A 166 19.52 -24.65 7.80
N ALA A 167 18.63 -24.05 8.59
CA ALA A 167 17.74 -24.78 9.48
C ALA A 167 16.86 -25.80 8.72
N TYR A 168 16.28 -25.39 7.58
CA TYR A 168 15.52 -26.29 6.70
C TYR A 168 16.37 -27.33 5.97
N GLY A 169 17.62 -26.98 5.63
CA GLY A 169 18.58 -27.94 5.09
C GLY A 169 18.97 -29.02 6.11
N ALA A 170 19.01 -28.65 7.40
CA ALA A 170 19.37 -29.55 8.49
C ALA A 170 18.21 -30.46 8.92
N GLU A 171 16.98 -29.94 8.99
CA GLU A 171 15.79 -30.68 9.39
C GLU A 171 14.56 -30.18 8.62
N LYS A 172 13.61 -31.06 8.29
CA LYS A 172 12.41 -30.73 7.50
C LYS A 172 11.13 -30.93 8.29
N ASN A 173 11.15 -30.53 9.56
CA ASN A 173 10.00 -30.54 10.46
C ASN A 173 9.06 -29.33 10.22
N ASN A 174 7.96 -29.25 10.96
CA ASN A 174 6.99 -28.16 10.81
C ASN A 174 7.61 -26.76 10.98
N THR A 175 8.43 -26.54 12.01
CA THR A 175 9.06 -25.23 12.29
C THR A 175 9.98 -24.81 11.15
N THR A 176 10.95 -25.64 10.79
CA THR A 176 11.92 -25.34 9.72
C THR A 176 11.25 -25.12 8.37
N LYS A 177 10.19 -25.88 8.03
CA LYS A 177 9.36 -25.64 6.85
C LYS A 177 8.68 -24.27 6.87
N ALA A 178 8.10 -23.87 8.01
CA ALA A 178 7.42 -22.58 8.14
C ALA A 178 8.39 -21.39 7.98
N TYR A 179 9.54 -21.43 8.64
CA TYR A 179 10.57 -20.41 8.50
C TYR A 179 11.10 -20.33 7.06
N TYR A 180 11.31 -21.48 6.41
CA TYR A 180 11.75 -21.52 5.02
C TYR A 180 10.68 -21.04 4.04
N ALA A 181 9.39 -21.26 4.29
CA ALA A 181 8.31 -20.69 3.49
C ALA A 181 8.32 -19.15 3.53
N VAL A 182 8.57 -18.54 4.70
CA VAL A 182 8.73 -17.08 4.82
C VAL A 182 9.95 -16.60 4.04
N VAL A 183 11.06 -17.34 4.09
CA VAL A 183 12.26 -17.03 3.29
C VAL A 183 11.93 -17.03 1.79
N GLN A 184 11.16 -17.99 1.29
CA GLN A 184 10.75 -18.05 -0.11
C GLN A 184 9.94 -16.80 -0.50
N LEU A 185 8.93 -16.45 0.30
CA LEU A 185 8.10 -15.27 0.05
C LEU A 185 8.93 -13.97 0.06
N ALA A 186 9.82 -13.80 1.05
CA ALA A 186 10.68 -12.62 1.13
C ALA A 186 11.68 -12.51 -0.04
N THR A 187 12.14 -13.65 -0.57
CA THR A 187 13.08 -13.69 -1.71
C THR A 187 12.45 -13.12 -2.98
N ILE A 188 11.13 -13.19 -3.15
CA ILE A 188 10.42 -12.62 -4.30
C ILE A 188 10.74 -11.13 -4.44
N SER A 189 10.88 -10.38 -3.34
CA SER A 189 11.11 -8.93 -3.37
C SER A 189 12.49 -8.54 -3.91
N VAL A 190 13.48 -9.44 -3.87
CA VAL A 190 14.90 -9.09 -4.13
C VAL A 190 15.58 -9.99 -5.15
N LYS A 191 14.89 -11.02 -5.67
CA LYS A 191 15.43 -11.85 -6.75
C LYS A 191 15.71 -11.02 -8.02
N SER A 192 16.63 -11.53 -8.83
CA SER A 192 17.16 -10.81 -10.00
C SER A 192 16.09 -10.33 -10.98
N GLU A 193 15.04 -11.12 -11.14
CA GLU A 193 13.88 -10.87 -12.00
C GLU A 193 13.07 -9.68 -11.48
N THR A 194 12.87 -9.59 -10.17
CA THR A 194 12.17 -8.47 -9.52
C THR A 194 12.99 -7.20 -9.64
N VAL A 195 14.29 -7.25 -9.34
CA VAL A 195 15.19 -6.10 -9.46
C VAL A 195 15.20 -5.59 -10.89
N ASN A 196 15.35 -6.48 -11.88
CA ASN A 196 15.29 -6.13 -13.29
C ASN A 196 13.94 -5.53 -13.69
N PHE A 197 12.84 -6.11 -13.23
CA PHE A 197 11.50 -5.60 -13.52
C PHE A 197 11.32 -4.18 -12.97
N MET A 198 11.67 -3.95 -11.71
CA MET A 198 11.56 -2.64 -11.08
C MET A 198 12.41 -1.60 -11.82
N GLN A 199 13.67 -1.92 -12.12
CA GLN A 199 14.55 -0.97 -12.80
C GLN A 199 14.14 -0.72 -14.26
N ASN A 200 13.86 -1.78 -15.02
CA ASN A 200 13.69 -1.68 -16.48
C ASN A 200 12.24 -1.44 -16.92
N LYS A 201 11.25 -1.86 -16.12
CA LYS A 201 9.83 -1.74 -16.46
C LYS A 201 9.11 -0.65 -15.65
N MET A 202 9.48 -0.48 -14.37
CA MET A 202 8.82 0.49 -13.49
C MET A 202 9.55 1.83 -13.37
N GLY A 203 10.75 1.95 -13.95
CA GLY A 203 11.47 3.23 -14.04
C GLY A 203 12.28 3.61 -12.82
N PHE A 204 12.58 2.68 -11.93
CA PHE A 204 13.50 2.94 -10.82
C PHE A 204 14.95 3.03 -11.33
N ALA A 205 15.68 4.08 -10.96
CA ALA A 205 17.10 4.21 -11.29
C ALA A 205 17.94 3.20 -10.52
N THR A 206 17.59 2.99 -9.26
CA THR A 206 18.17 1.97 -8.40
C THR A 206 17.04 1.20 -7.71
N TYR A 207 17.21 -0.11 -7.58
CA TYR A 207 16.33 -0.94 -6.78
C TYR A 207 17.18 -1.97 -6.01
N PRO A 208 16.94 -2.13 -4.69
CA PRO A 208 17.72 -3.03 -3.85
C PRO A 208 17.70 -4.49 -4.32
N GLY A 209 18.87 -5.11 -4.43
CA GLY A 209 19.03 -6.54 -4.71
C GLY A 209 19.16 -7.44 -3.49
N THR A 210 19.05 -6.86 -2.29
CA THR A 210 19.14 -7.58 -1.00
C THR A 210 18.10 -7.03 -0.04
N LEU A 211 17.66 -7.84 0.93
CA LEU A 211 16.64 -7.40 1.88
C LEU A 211 17.16 -6.31 2.80
N ASN A 212 18.44 -6.36 3.18
CA ASN A 212 19.07 -5.30 3.97
C ASN A 212 19.03 -3.95 3.26
N ALA A 213 19.35 -3.92 1.97
CA ALA A 213 19.29 -2.68 1.19
C ALA A 213 17.84 -2.22 0.99
N LEU A 214 16.88 -3.16 0.88
CA LEU A 214 15.45 -2.86 0.74
C LEU A 214 14.88 -2.17 1.98
N THR A 215 15.19 -2.69 3.19
CA THR A 215 14.61 -2.23 4.45
C THR A 215 15.26 -0.96 5.01
N ARG A 216 16.52 -0.68 4.68
CA ARG A 216 17.25 0.50 5.20
C ARG A 216 16.83 1.84 4.58
N LEU A 217 15.98 1.83 3.55
CA LEU A 217 15.48 3.02 2.84
C LEU A 217 16.59 3.96 2.32
N GLU A 218 17.86 3.55 2.29
CA GLU A 218 18.99 4.31 1.75
C GLU A 218 18.84 4.57 0.23
N TRP A 219 18.03 3.76 -0.44
CA TRP A 219 17.65 3.91 -1.84
C TRP A 219 16.52 4.93 -2.06
N PHE A 220 15.91 5.44 -0.98
CA PHE A 220 15.06 6.63 -1.05
C PHE A 220 15.95 7.87 -0.92
N LYS A 221 15.70 8.86 -1.77
CA LYS A 221 16.39 10.14 -1.77
C LYS A 221 15.35 11.26 -1.70
N GLU A 222 15.75 12.40 -1.15
CA GLU A 222 14.93 13.60 -1.29
C GLU A 222 14.89 14.01 -2.76
N GLN A 223 13.69 14.03 -3.32
CA GLN A 223 13.42 14.49 -4.66
C GLN A 223 12.59 15.77 -4.58
N THR A 224 13.13 16.83 -5.16
CA THR A 224 12.44 18.11 -5.27
C THR A 224 11.66 18.14 -6.57
N TYR A 225 10.47 18.72 -6.52
CA TYR A 225 9.59 18.83 -7.68
C TYR A 225 8.82 20.14 -7.63
N LYS A 226 8.41 20.62 -8.81
CA LYS A 226 7.54 21.80 -8.89
C LYS A 226 6.14 21.40 -8.50
N THR A 227 5.52 22.20 -7.63
CA THR A 227 4.14 21.98 -7.22
C THR A 227 3.39 23.29 -7.18
N ARG A 228 2.06 23.22 -7.26
CA ARG A 228 1.21 24.40 -7.11
C ARG A 228 1.05 24.71 -5.62
N GLY A 229 1.61 25.82 -5.19
CA GLY A 229 1.33 26.43 -3.90
C GLY A 229 -0.01 27.15 -3.90
N GLN A 230 -0.57 27.33 -2.71
CA GLN A 230 -1.75 28.17 -2.53
C GLN A 230 -1.68 28.92 -1.21
N THR A 231 -2.27 30.11 -1.18
CA THR A 231 -2.63 30.79 0.06
C THR A 231 -3.99 31.44 -0.14
N GLY A 232 -4.65 31.82 0.94
CA GLY A 232 -5.99 32.41 0.88
C GLY A 232 -6.06 33.71 1.65
N VAL A 233 -6.85 34.63 1.12
CA VAL A 233 -6.99 36.00 1.62
C VAL A 233 -8.46 36.37 1.64
N TRP A 234 -8.91 36.97 2.75
CA TRP A 234 -10.23 37.62 2.79
C TRP A 234 -10.12 39.01 2.18
N THR A 235 -10.94 39.26 1.16
CA THR A 235 -11.15 40.59 0.61
C THR A 235 -12.50 41.12 1.10
N HIS A 236 -12.61 42.44 1.26
CA HIS A 236 -13.81 43.08 1.80
C HIS A 236 -14.30 44.22 0.91
N SER A 237 -15.60 44.47 0.97
CA SER A 237 -16.22 45.70 0.48
C SER A 237 -16.58 46.62 1.64
N PHE A 238 -16.55 47.92 1.36
CA PHE A 238 -16.95 48.96 2.30
C PHE A 238 -17.87 49.95 1.61
N SER A 239 -18.98 50.25 2.26
CA SER A 239 -19.94 51.26 1.81
C SER A 239 -19.94 52.47 2.75
N GLU A 240 -20.12 53.66 2.20
CA GLU A 240 -20.28 54.88 3.00
C GLU A 240 -21.59 54.78 3.80
N ASN A 241 -21.50 54.95 5.11
CA ASN A 241 -22.64 54.85 6.01
C ASN A 241 -22.46 55.81 7.20
N PRO A 242 -23.39 56.77 7.42
CA PRO A 242 -23.41 57.59 8.63
C PRO A 242 -23.56 56.69 9.87
N GLY A 243 -22.51 56.59 10.70
CA GLY A 243 -22.43 55.66 11.82
C GLY A 243 -21.60 54.39 11.54
N GLY A 244 -20.90 54.33 10.41
CA GLY A 244 -19.91 53.29 10.13
C GLY A 244 -18.70 53.37 11.08
N ASN A 245 -18.08 52.22 11.35
CA ASN A 245 -16.97 52.12 12.29
C ASN A 245 -15.59 52.21 11.63
N TYR A 246 -15.50 52.53 10.33
CA TYR A 246 -14.23 52.63 9.61
C TYR A 246 -14.05 54.03 9.03
N PHE A 247 -12.81 54.54 9.10
CA PHE A 247 -12.41 55.79 8.49
C PHE A 247 -11.38 55.56 7.41
N ARG A 248 -11.51 56.30 6.30
CA ARG A 248 -10.54 56.27 5.22
C ARG A 248 -9.43 57.29 5.47
N VAL A 249 -8.19 56.83 5.41
CA VAL A 249 -7.03 57.60 5.84
C VAL A 249 -5.84 57.45 4.91
N SER A 250 -4.98 58.45 4.95
CA SER A 250 -3.60 58.37 4.51
C SER A 250 -2.70 58.10 5.71
N GLY A 251 -1.70 57.25 5.52
CA GLY A 251 -0.82 56.78 6.59
C GLY A 251 0.34 55.97 6.06
N HIS A 252 1.27 55.63 6.96
CA HIS A 252 2.48 54.88 6.63
C HIS A 252 2.90 53.97 7.78
N ILE A 253 3.77 53.00 7.49
CA ILE A 253 4.28 52.05 8.48
C ILE A 253 5.61 52.56 9.04
N ALA A 254 5.80 52.42 10.35
CA ALA A 254 7.00 52.83 11.06
C ALA A 254 7.36 51.83 12.18
N SER A 255 8.66 51.66 12.45
CA SER A 255 9.14 50.71 13.46
C SER A 255 8.98 51.21 14.91
N SER A 256 8.60 52.48 15.11
CA SER A 256 8.34 53.10 16.42
C SER A 256 7.09 53.99 16.36
N PRO A 257 6.34 54.15 17.46
CA PRO A 257 5.17 55.01 17.48
C PRO A 257 5.57 56.49 17.36
N ASP A 258 4.70 57.29 16.76
CA ASP A 258 4.78 58.75 16.72
C ASP A 258 3.92 59.33 17.86
N ALA A 259 4.55 60.08 18.77
CA ALA A 259 3.86 60.66 19.93
C ALA A 259 2.89 61.80 19.55
N ALA A 260 3.01 62.37 18.35
CA ALA A 260 2.17 63.46 17.85
C ALA A 260 1.01 62.98 16.97
N LYS A 261 0.95 61.68 16.63
CA LYS A 261 -0.05 61.08 15.74
C LYS A 261 -0.67 59.82 16.35
N VAL A 262 -1.80 59.40 15.80
CA VAL A 262 -2.35 58.08 16.13
C VAL A 262 -1.43 57.01 15.56
N SER A 263 -0.89 56.18 16.46
CA SER A 263 0.03 55.09 16.16
C SER A 263 -0.60 53.77 16.58
N ILE A 264 -0.83 52.86 15.63
CA ILE A 264 -1.55 51.61 15.86
C ILE A 264 -0.57 50.44 15.75
N GLN A 265 -0.39 49.69 16.83
CA GLN A 265 0.53 48.55 16.82
C GLN A 265 -0.02 47.38 15.98
N LEU A 266 0.78 46.91 15.05
CA LEU A 266 0.49 45.86 14.09
C LEU A 266 0.77 44.46 14.68
N SER A 267 0.15 44.13 15.81
CA SER A 267 0.37 42.81 16.44
C SER A 267 -0.43 41.69 15.76
N HIS A 268 -1.58 42.01 15.15
CA HIS A 268 -2.44 41.03 14.43
C HIS A 268 -3.26 41.62 13.26
N ASN A 269 -2.93 42.77 12.68
CA ASN A 269 -3.47 43.45 11.45
C ASN A 269 -4.98 43.38 11.08
N ARG A 270 -5.86 42.81 11.92
CA ARG A 270 -7.25 42.45 11.58
C ARG A 270 -8.22 43.62 11.46
N ASP A 271 -7.80 44.81 11.88
CA ASP A 271 -8.66 46.00 11.97
C ASP A 271 -8.19 47.17 11.08
N ILE A 272 -7.15 46.93 10.26
CA ILE A 272 -6.66 47.88 9.27
C ILE A 272 -6.69 47.19 7.91
N TYR A 273 -7.35 47.84 6.96
CA TYR A 273 -7.45 47.35 5.59
C TYR A 273 -6.68 48.26 4.65
N GLU A 274 -5.89 47.68 3.76
CA GLU A 274 -5.23 48.37 2.65
C GLU A 274 -5.93 48.05 1.33
N ARG A 275 -5.83 48.99 0.39
CA ARG A 275 -6.29 48.76 -0.97
C ARG A 275 -5.26 47.94 -1.74
N GLY A 276 -5.61 46.70 -2.05
CA GLY A 276 -4.76 45.78 -2.79
C GLY A 276 -4.39 46.31 -4.16
N THR A 277 -3.17 45.98 -4.60
CA THR A 277 -2.59 46.42 -5.89
C THR A 277 -2.03 45.25 -6.70
N PHE A 278 -2.02 44.04 -6.13
CA PHE A 278 -1.43 42.86 -6.75
C PHE A 278 -2.44 41.75 -7.07
N ALA A 279 -2.30 41.15 -8.25
CA ALA A 279 -3.09 40.00 -8.71
C ALA A 279 -4.61 40.18 -8.50
N GLY A 280 -5.28 39.16 -7.95
CA GLY A 280 -6.72 39.20 -7.67
C GLY A 280 -7.15 40.20 -6.59
N LEU A 281 -6.22 40.89 -5.94
CA LEU A 281 -6.51 41.91 -4.92
C LEU A 281 -6.64 43.32 -5.50
N ASN A 282 -6.27 43.55 -6.77
CA ASN A 282 -6.22 44.89 -7.35
C ASN A 282 -7.55 45.63 -7.20
N GLY A 283 -7.53 46.75 -6.47
CA GLY A 283 -8.68 47.60 -6.20
C GLY A 283 -9.61 47.13 -5.07
N ARG A 284 -9.36 45.96 -4.46
CA ARG A 284 -10.14 45.40 -3.34
C ARG A 284 -9.51 45.75 -2.00
N TRP A 285 -10.28 45.71 -0.91
CA TRP A 285 -9.75 45.93 0.44
C TRP A 285 -9.32 44.62 1.08
N VAL A 286 -8.10 44.55 1.62
CA VAL A 286 -7.53 43.38 2.31
C VAL A 286 -6.90 43.81 3.61
N GLU A 287 -6.80 42.90 4.59
CA GLU A 287 -6.08 43.21 5.83
C GLU A 287 -4.64 43.64 5.51
N LEU A 288 -4.15 44.64 6.23
CA LEU A 288 -2.84 45.25 5.99
C LEU A 288 -1.71 44.21 5.99
N GLY A 289 -0.85 44.25 4.98
CA GLY A 289 0.31 43.39 4.83
C GLY A 289 0.08 42.19 3.91
N TYR A 290 -1.18 41.84 3.58
CA TYR A 290 -1.44 40.76 2.62
C TYR A 290 -1.00 41.12 1.20
N ASP A 291 -1.17 42.37 0.75
CA ASP A 291 -0.74 42.78 -0.60
C ASP A 291 0.77 42.65 -0.76
N GLU A 292 1.53 43.11 0.25
CA GLU A 292 2.98 42.93 0.31
C GLU A 292 3.38 41.46 0.44
N ALA A 293 2.71 40.69 1.30
CA ALA A 293 3.00 39.27 1.48
C ALA A 293 2.88 38.49 0.16
N LEU A 294 1.83 38.75 -0.62
CA LEU A 294 1.64 38.10 -1.92
C LEU A 294 2.70 38.53 -2.94
N LYS A 295 3.05 39.82 -3.02
CA LYS A 295 4.15 40.31 -3.87
C LYS A 295 5.48 39.66 -3.46
N LYS A 296 5.75 39.52 -2.17
CA LYS A 296 6.95 38.87 -1.65
C LYS A 296 7.01 37.41 -2.05
N ILE A 297 5.90 36.66 -1.93
CA ILE A 297 5.82 35.28 -2.42
C ILE A 297 6.13 35.21 -3.92
N ASP A 298 5.59 36.13 -4.71
CA ASP A 298 5.78 36.16 -6.17
C ASP A 298 7.22 36.44 -6.60
N THR A 299 7.94 37.28 -5.85
CA THR A 299 9.35 37.61 -6.12
C THR A 299 10.34 36.60 -5.53
N MET A 300 9.90 35.78 -4.56
CA MET A 300 10.75 34.77 -3.91
C MET A 300 11.17 33.67 -4.91
N PRO A 301 12.41 33.15 -4.86
CA PRO A 301 12.78 31.98 -5.65
C PRO A 301 11.85 30.80 -5.37
N ILE A 302 11.48 30.03 -6.41
CA ILE A 302 10.53 28.90 -6.27
C ILE A 302 10.98 27.90 -5.19
N ALA A 303 12.30 27.70 -5.07
CA ALA A 303 12.91 26.80 -4.08
C ALA A 303 12.62 27.21 -2.63
N ASP A 304 12.40 28.49 -2.36
CA ASP A 304 12.17 29.02 -1.01
C ASP A 304 10.67 29.17 -0.69
N ARG A 305 9.80 28.99 -1.69
CA ARG A 305 8.35 29.15 -1.52
C ARG A 305 7.74 27.94 -0.82
N LYS A 306 6.96 28.19 0.23
CA LYS A 306 6.16 27.15 0.90
C LYS A 306 4.98 26.71 0.03
N ARG A 307 4.62 25.43 0.12
CA ARG A 307 3.39 24.90 -0.50
C ARG A 307 2.11 25.60 -0.01
N TYR A 308 2.11 26.03 1.25
CA TYR A 308 1.00 26.75 1.86
C TYR A 308 1.54 27.78 2.84
N TYR A 309 1.04 29.02 2.74
CA TYR A 309 1.24 30.05 3.76
C TYR A 309 -0.07 30.26 4.53
N GLN A 310 0.01 30.24 5.86
CA GLN A 310 -1.09 30.50 6.78
C GLN A 310 -0.78 31.73 7.64
N PHE A 311 -0.95 32.89 7.03
CA PHE A 311 -0.77 34.18 7.68
C PHE A 311 -1.74 34.34 8.86
N GLY A 312 -1.23 34.81 10.00
CA GLY A 312 -2.02 35.04 11.23
C GLY A 312 -2.23 33.81 12.12
N HIS A 313 -1.60 32.67 11.81
CA HIS A 313 -1.53 31.49 12.69
C HIS A 313 -0.11 30.98 12.87
N GLY A 314 0.53 30.58 11.76
CA GLY A 314 1.89 30.01 11.75
C GLY A 314 2.89 30.88 10.97
N ASP A 315 2.41 31.62 9.97
CA ASP A 315 3.21 32.60 9.24
C ASP A 315 2.85 34.01 9.70
N GLN A 316 3.85 34.87 9.86
CA GLN A 316 3.64 36.28 10.19
C GLN A 316 3.45 37.10 8.92
N LEU A 317 2.52 38.05 8.96
CA LEU A 317 2.41 39.07 7.91
C LEU A 317 3.62 40.02 8.00
N PRO A 318 4.00 40.67 6.89
CA PRO A 318 4.88 41.83 6.93
C PRO A 318 4.43 42.83 8.00
N HIS A 319 5.40 43.50 8.62
CA HIS A 319 5.17 44.56 9.63
C HIS A 319 4.57 44.10 10.96
N THR A 320 4.51 42.79 11.22
CA THR A 320 4.09 42.28 12.53
C THR A 320 5.00 42.86 13.63
N GLY A 321 4.41 43.61 14.57
CA GLY A 321 5.13 44.28 15.66
C GLY A 321 5.55 45.74 15.39
N GLU A 322 5.39 46.23 14.16
CA GLU A 322 5.57 47.64 13.81
C GLU A 322 4.30 48.47 14.11
N TYR A 323 4.27 49.74 13.69
CA TYR A 323 3.15 50.65 13.89
C TYR A 323 2.64 51.20 12.56
N PHE A 324 1.32 51.26 12.40
CA PHE A 324 0.70 52.08 11.37
C PHE A 324 0.43 53.48 11.93
N ILE A 325 1.04 54.49 11.31
CA ILE A 325 0.91 55.90 11.67
C ILE A 325 -0.15 56.53 10.77
N VAL A 326 -1.21 57.05 11.38
CA VAL A 326 -2.28 57.76 10.66
C VAL A 326 -1.84 59.21 10.45
N ASP A 327 -1.68 59.63 9.20
CA ASP A 327 -1.24 60.99 8.85
C ASP A 327 -2.42 61.96 8.83
N SER A 328 -3.52 61.57 8.18
CA SER A 328 -4.73 62.38 8.07
C SER A 328 -5.93 61.56 7.60
N PHE A 329 -7.14 62.07 7.87
CA PHE A 329 -8.34 61.62 7.15
C PHE A 329 -8.22 62.01 5.68
N ASP A 330 -8.45 61.04 4.79
CA ASP A 330 -8.28 61.22 3.34
C ASP A 330 -9.28 60.33 2.60
N GLU A 331 -10.23 60.95 1.90
CA GLU A 331 -11.23 60.23 1.11
C GLU A 331 -10.63 59.47 -0.08
N ASN A 332 -9.40 59.80 -0.49
CA ASN A 332 -8.65 59.08 -1.51
C ASN A 332 -7.57 58.17 -0.93
N GLY A 333 -7.45 58.12 0.40
CA GLY A 333 -6.46 57.32 1.11
C GLY A 333 -6.52 55.83 0.75
N ASN A 334 -5.39 55.14 0.89
CA ASN A 334 -5.29 53.72 0.56
C ASN A 334 -5.57 52.79 1.74
N TYR A 335 -5.96 53.35 2.90
CA TYR A 335 -6.21 52.58 4.11
C TYR A 335 -7.58 52.89 4.70
N LEU A 336 -8.18 51.86 5.31
CA LEU A 336 -9.37 51.93 6.15
C LEU A 336 -9.01 51.43 7.54
N VAL A 337 -9.28 52.25 8.56
CA VAL A 337 -8.94 51.94 9.94
C VAL A 337 -10.21 51.87 10.78
N TRP A 338 -10.34 50.80 11.57
CA TRP A 338 -11.44 50.64 12.50
C TRP A 338 -11.33 51.64 13.67
N SER A 339 -12.44 52.27 14.02
CA SER A 339 -12.50 53.29 15.07
C SER A 339 -12.21 52.73 16.46
N GLY A 340 -12.65 51.49 16.73
CA GLY A 340 -12.54 50.87 18.04
C GLY A 340 -11.15 50.37 18.43
N SER A 341 -10.19 50.26 17.49
CA SER A 341 -8.84 49.75 17.78
C SER A 341 -7.79 50.83 18.06
N SER A 342 -8.11 52.11 17.84
CA SER A 342 -7.05 53.09 17.59
C SER A 342 -7.27 54.52 18.07
N ASN A 343 -8.36 54.82 18.79
CA ASN A 343 -8.72 56.19 19.21
C ASN A 343 -8.72 57.20 18.06
N ILE A 344 -8.90 56.74 16.81
CA ILE A 344 -8.89 57.59 15.63
C ILE A 344 -10.01 58.65 15.67
N ASP A 345 -11.09 58.36 16.40
CA ASP A 345 -12.22 59.25 16.66
C ASP A 345 -11.83 60.52 17.44
N SER A 346 -10.68 60.50 18.12
CA SER A 346 -10.12 61.64 18.85
C SER A 346 -9.23 62.54 17.98
N MET A 347 -8.89 62.12 16.76
CA MET A 347 -8.09 62.93 15.84
C MET A 347 -8.89 64.16 15.36
N GLN A 348 -8.18 65.27 15.19
CA GLN A 348 -8.76 66.46 14.58
C GLN A 348 -9.30 66.13 13.18
N GLY A 349 -10.56 66.50 12.91
CA GLY A 349 -11.25 66.21 11.65
C GLY A 349 -12.14 64.96 11.67
N ALA A 350 -12.11 64.14 12.73
CA ALA A 350 -12.92 62.92 12.81
C ALA A 350 -14.44 63.18 12.69
N GLY A 351 -14.94 64.25 13.34
CA GLY A 351 -16.36 64.59 13.32
C GLY A 351 -16.91 65.03 11.96
N THR A 352 -16.04 65.30 10.98
CA THR A 352 -16.41 65.67 9.60
C THR A 352 -15.96 64.64 8.57
N ALA A 353 -15.19 63.64 8.97
CA ALA A 353 -14.69 62.60 8.06
C ALA A 353 -15.82 61.61 7.71
N LYS A 354 -15.81 61.11 6.48
CA LYS A 354 -16.73 60.06 6.04
C LYS A 354 -16.46 58.76 6.79
N GLN A 355 -17.54 58.09 7.14
CA GLN A 355 -17.55 56.80 7.83
C GLN A 355 -18.01 55.69 6.89
N TYR A 356 -17.45 54.50 7.10
CA TYR A 356 -17.69 53.34 6.26
C TYR A 356 -18.09 52.13 7.12
N SER A 357 -19.01 51.33 6.59
CA SER A 357 -19.38 50.02 7.14
C SER A 357 -18.77 48.91 6.28
N ARG A 358 -18.27 47.85 6.92
CA ARG A 358 -17.83 46.63 6.24
C ARG A 358 -19.06 45.83 5.83
N ASP A 359 -19.26 45.56 4.54
CA ASP A 359 -20.48 44.88 4.08
C ASP A 359 -20.31 43.36 4.04
N SER A 360 -19.44 42.89 3.14
CA SER A 360 -19.28 41.47 2.84
C SER A 360 -17.81 41.12 2.59
N GLY A 361 -17.47 39.86 2.83
CA GLY A 361 -16.14 39.32 2.56
C GLY A 361 -16.18 38.28 1.45
N GLU A 362 -15.22 38.31 0.54
CA GLU A 362 -14.98 37.24 -0.44
C GLU A 362 -13.62 36.60 -0.16
N TRP A 363 -13.59 35.28 -0.05
CA TRP A 363 -12.36 34.52 0.10
C TRP A 363 -11.73 34.22 -1.27
N ILE A 364 -10.58 34.81 -1.53
CA ILE A 364 -9.83 34.57 -2.76
C ILE A 364 -8.69 33.60 -2.49
N ARG A 365 -8.50 32.65 -3.41
CA ARG A 365 -7.30 31.79 -3.43
C ARG A 365 -6.27 32.36 -4.38
N TYR A 366 -5.09 32.65 -3.85
CA TYR A 366 -3.92 32.98 -4.66
C TYR A 366 -3.10 31.72 -4.89
N TYR A 367 -2.76 31.46 -6.15
CA TYR A 367 -2.00 30.30 -6.56
C TYR A 367 -0.67 30.74 -7.16
N TYR A 368 0.39 30.01 -6.84
CA TYR A 368 1.75 30.30 -7.28
C TYR A 368 2.55 29.00 -7.43
N ASP A 369 3.64 29.04 -8.20
CA ASP A 369 4.57 27.91 -8.27
C ASP A 369 5.39 27.84 -6.99
N ALA A 370 5.56 26.65 -6.44
CA ALA A 370 6.35 26.35 -5.24
C ALA A 370 7.21 25.10 -5.47
N GLN A 371 8.17 24.87 -4.59
CA GLN A 371 8.93 23.63 -4.55
C GLN A 371 8.38 22.70 -3.47
N GLY A 372 8.00 21.49 -3.87
CA GLY A 372 7.77 20.39 -2.95
C GLY A 372 9.02 19.54 -2.83
N SER A 373 9.14 18.80 -1.73
CA SER A 373 10.04 17.67 -1.64
C SER A 373 9.32 16.44 -1.14
N ILE A 374 9.77 15.28 -1.61
CA ILE A 374 9.31 13.98 -1.14
C ILE A 374 10.52 13.07 -1.03
N TYR A 375 10.54 12.25 0.02
CA TYR A 375 11.50 11.16 0.13
C TYR A 375 10.94 9.97 -0.64
N ALA A 376 11.52 9.65 -1.79
CA ALA A 376 11.03 8.62 -2.70
C ALA A 376 12.20 7.88 -3.38
N PRO A 377 11.99 6.64 -3.87
CA PRO A 377 13.00 5.94 -4.65
C PRO A 377 13.47 6.75 -5.84
N GLU A 378 14.78 6.78 -6.08
CA GLU A 378 15.35 7.46 -7.24
C GLU A 378 14.79 6.88 -8.54
N LEU A 379 14.22 7.74 -9.37
CA LEU A 379 13.64 7.37 -10.65
C LEU A 379 14.63 7.62 -11.78
N LYS A 380 14.51 6.85 -12.85
CA LYS A 380 15.24 7.09 -14.09
C LYS A 380 14.90 8.47 -14.65
N PRO A 381 15.78 9.09 -15.45
CA PRO A 381 15.54 10.39 -16.05
C PRO A 381 14.16 10.45 -16.72
N ALA A 382 13.36 11.43 -16.30
CA ALA A 382 12.04 11.64 -16.85
C ALA A 382 12.10 12.29 -18.24
N ALA A 383 11.22 11.85 -19.16
CA ALA A 383 11.07 12.51 -20.44
C ALA A 383 10.47 13.92 -20.27
N ASP A 384 10.63 14.76 -21.30
CA ASP A 384 10.28 16.18 -21.23
C ASP A 384 8.83 16.46 -20.85
N TRP A 385 7.89 15.57 -21.20
CA TRP A 385 6.47 15.78 -20.94
C TRP A 385 6.05 15.55 -19.48
N TYR A 386 6.84 14.80 -18.70
CA TYR A 386 6.53 14.46 -17.30
C TYR A 386 7.65 14.77 -16.30
N LYS A 387 8.75 15.39 -16.74
CA LYS A 387 9.88 15.75 -15.85
C LYS A 387 9.54 16.66 -14.68
N ASP A 388 8.49 17.46 -14.81
CA ASP A 388 8.02 18.37 -13.76
C ASP A 388 6.96 17.72 -12.84
N PHE A 389 6.57 16.46 -13.05
CA PHE A 389 5.57 15.80 -12.23
C PHE A 389 6.09 15.51 -10.82
N ASP A 390 5.16 15.45 -9.86
CA ASP A 390 5.39 14.76 -8.58
C ASP A 390 6.05 13.38 -8.84
N PRO A 391 7.16 13.02 -8.15
CA PRO A 391 7.87 11.76 -8.37
C PRO A 391 6.96 10.53 -8.37
N LEU A 392 5.90 10.50 -7.55
CA LEU A 392 4.97 9.36 -7.54
C LEU A 392 4.14 9.24 -8.82
N LEU A 393 3.91 10.34 -9.53
CA LEU A 393 3.25 10.35 -10.84
C LEU A 393 4.21 10.02 -11.98
N GLN A 394 5.53 10.14 -11.76
CA GLN A 394 6.53 9.78 -12.76
C GLN A 394 6.59 8.26 -13.00
N ILE A 395 6.21 7.41 -12.05
CA ILE A 395 6.16 5.95 -12.24
C ILE A 395 5.12 5.56 -13.31
N PRO A 396 3.82 5.88 -13.16
CA PRO A 396 2.85 5.60 -14.22
C PRO A 396 3.17 6.34 -15.53
N ALA A 397 3.77 7.54 -15.47
CA ALA A 397 4.21 8.25 -16.67
C ALA A 397 5.36 7.53 -17.39
N TYR A 398 6.32 6.97 -16.64
CA TYR A 398 7.41 6.16 -17.18
C TYR A 398 6.89 4.92 -17.90
N ILE A 399 5.90 4.23 -17.32
CA ILE A 399 5.25 3.07 -17.96
C ILE A 399 4.63 3.49 -19.28
N ILE A 400 3.92 4.61 -19.32
CA ILE A 400 3.32 5.15 -20.55
C ILE A 400 4.40 5.54 -21.56
N GLU A 401 5.46 6.23 -21.12
CA GLU A 401 6.58 6.65 -21.96
C GLU A 401 7.25 5.47 -22.66
N HIS A 402 7.48 4.40 -21.92
CA HIS A 402 8.19 3.21 -22.41
C HIS A 402 7.22 2.12 -22.90
N SER A 403 5.94 2.45 -23.04
CA SER A 403 4.92 1.57 -23.64
C SER A 403 4.88 1.64 -25.16
N ASP A 404 5.74 2.46 -25.80
CA ASP A 404 5.80 2.74 -27.25
C ASP A 404 6.04 1.49 -28.14
N SER A 405 6.13 0.29 -27.56
CA SER A 405 6.01 -1.01 -28.22
C SER A 405 5.02 -1.87 -27.45
N ALA A 406 3.85 -2.14 -28.02
CA ALA A 406 2.77 -2.96 -27.46
C ALA A 406 3.24 -4.09 -26.51
N ASN A 407 2.95 -3.97 -25.22
CA ASN A 407 2.27 -5.01 -24.43
C ASN A 407 2.24 -4.64 -22.92
N VAL A 408 1.29 -3.79 -22.52
CA VAL A 408 0.85 -3.74 -21.10
C VAL A 408 0.50 -5.15 -20.60
N ASP A 409 -0.06 -5.96 -21.50
CA ASP A 409 -0.28 -7.39 -21.35
C ASP A 409 0.96 -8.16 -20.89
N GLN A 410 2.12 -7.92 -21.50
CA GLN A 410 3.39 -8.55 -21.14
C GLN A 410 3.89 -8.03 -19.80
N LEU A 411 3.72 -6.74 -19.51
CA LEU A 411 4.06 -6.19 -18.19
C LEU A 411 3.26 -6.88 -17.07
N ILE A 412 1.96 -7.09 -17.29
CA ILE A 412 1.09 -7.82 -16.36
C ILE A 412 1.53 -9.28 -16.24
N ASP A 413 1.86 -9.94 -17.36
CA ASP A 413 2.27 -11.35 -17.37
C ASP A 413 3.63 -11.59 -16.71
N GLU A 414 4.62 -10.74 -16.99
CA GLU A 414 5.94 -10.76 -16.34
C GLU A 414 5.79 -10.54 -14.84
N LEU A 415 5.02 -9.52 -14.42
CA LEU A 415 4.77 -9.24 -13.01
C LEU A 415 4.08 -10.42 -12.31
N TYR A 416 3.04 -10.97 -12.93
CA TYR A 416 2.36 -12.15 -12.41
C TYR A 416 3.32 -13.34 -12.25
N GLY A 417 4.17 -13.60 -13.24
CA GLY A 417 5.15 -14.68 -13.20
C GLY A 417 6.23 -14.48 -12.13
N ILE A 418 6.59 -13.23 -11.84
CA ILE A 418 7.51 -12.87 -10.75
C ILE A 418 6.87 -13.15 -9.38
N LEU A 419 5.65 -12.61 -9.16
CA LEU A 419 4.97 -12.66 -7.85
C LEU A 419 4.44 -14.05 -7.51
N PHE A 420 3.86 -14.75 -8.48
CA PHE A 420 3.21 -16.05 -8.29
C PHE A 420 3.96 -17.20 -8.96
N GLY A 421 5.28 -17.02 -9.09
CA GLY A 421 6.20 -17.99 -9.67
C GLY A 421 6.62 -19.10 -8.71
N LYS A 422 7.86 -19.57 -8.88
CA LYS A 422 8.40 -20.72 -8.15
C LYS A 422 8.42 -20.52 -6.63
N GLU A 423 8.92 -19.39 -6.15
CA GLU A 423 9.07 -19.14 -4.71
C GLU A 423 7.72 -19.12 -3.99
N PHE A 424 6.70 -18.49 -4.59
CA PHE A 424 5.34 -18.50 -4.05
C PHE A 424 4.76 -19.92 -4.03
N THR A 425 4.96 -20.69 -5.09
CA THR A 425 4.48 -22.08 -5.19
C THR A 425 5.17 -22.96 -4.14
N ASP A 426 6.49 -22.88 -4.03
CA ASP A 426 7.27 -23.63 -3.04
C ASP A 426 6.85 -23.27 -1.60
N ALA A 427 6.63 -21.99 -1.31
CA ALA A 427 6.14 -21.54 0.00
C ALA A 427 4.75 -22.09 0.32
N SER A 428 3.83 -22.01 -0.65
CA SER A 428 2.47 -22.54 -0.53
C SER A 428 2.49 -24.05 -0.27
N ASP A 429 3.29 -24.80 -1.02
CA ASP A 429 3.39 -26.25 -0.89
C ASP A 429 4.03 -26.66 0.44
N LEU A 430 5.05 -25.93 0.90
CA LEU A 430 5.68 -26.16 2.20
C LEU A 430 4.71 -26.00 3.36
N LEU A 431 3.97 -24.88 3.41
CA LEU A 431 2.98 -24.62 4.44
C LEU A 431 1.80 -25.60 4.36
N ASN A 432 1.40 -25.99 3.14
CA ASN A 432 0.38 -27.02 2.97
C ASN A 432 0.87 -28.42 3.39
N SER A 433 2.18 -28.68 3.41
CA SER A 433 2.76 -29.95 3.84
C SER A 433 2.96 -30.10 5.36
N LEU A 434 2.58 -29.09 6.15
CA LEU A 434 2.67 -29.14 7.60
C LEU A 434 1.74 -30.21 8.16
N ASP A 435 2.21 -30.91 9.20
CA ASP A 435 1.40 -31.81 10.01
C ASP A 435 0.43 -30.96 10.85
N ALA A 436 -0.86 -31.03 10.54
CA ALA A 436 -1.89 -30.21 11.18
C ALA A 436 -2.06 -30.53 12.68
N SER A 437 -1.62 -31.70 13.14
CA SER A 437 -1.68 -32.12 14.55
C SER A 437 -0.58 -31.53 15.41
N LYS A 438 0.42 -30.87 14.80
CA LYS A 438 1.60 -30.34 15.50
C LYS A 438 1.74 -28.84 15.32
N PRO A 439 1.93 -28.07 16.41
CA PRO A 439 2.17 -26.65 16.29
C PRO A 439 3.55 -26.37 15.67
N VAL A 440 3.66 -25.18 15.10
CA VAL A 440 4.91 -24.49 14.78
C VAL A 440 5.21 -23.57 15.95
N ILE A 441 6.33 -23.81 16.63
CA ILE A 441 6.80 -22.94 17.71
C ILE A 441 7.55 -21.76 17.10
N ILE A 442 7.07 -20.55 17.40
CA ILE A 442 7.73 -19.28 17.10
C ILE A 442 8.37 -18.78 18.40
N ASP A 443 9.68 -18.60 18.35
CA ASP A 443 10.49 -18.16 19.50
C ASP A 443 10.07 -16.76 19.97
N LYS A 444 9.90 -16.59 21.29
CA LYS A 444 9.54 -15.31 21.92
C LYS A 444 10.43 -14.15 21.49
N LYS A 445 11.72 -14.39 21.28
CA LYS A 445 12.66 -13.34 20.85
C LYS A 445 12.36 -12.89 19.43
N LEU A 446 11.89 -13.79 18.57
CA LEU A 446 11.41 -13.38 17.24
C LEU A 446 10.14 -12.53 17.35
N ILE A 447 9.21 -12.88 18.25
CA ILE A 447 8.00 -12.09 18.51
C ILE A 447 8.37 -10.67 18.99
N GLU A 448 9.33 -10.54 19.90
CA GLU A 448 9.84 -9.26 20.40
C GLU A 448 10.55 -8.45 19.32
N VAL A 449 11.42 -9.09 18.52
CA VAL A 449 12.16 -8.44 17.42
C VAL A 449 11.22 -7.95 16.32
N LEU A 450 10.13 -8.68 16.07
CA LEU A 450 9.09 -8.26 15.16
C LEU A 450 8.08 -7.32 15.83
N HIS A 451 8.22 -6.97 17.11
CA HIS A 451 7.28 -6.11 17.85
C HIS A 451 5.82 -6.63 17.85
N MET A 452 5.65 -7.94 17.84
CA MET A 452 4.34 -8.60 17.92
C MET A 452 3.90 -8.84 19.37
N ASP A 453 4.76 -8.54 20.34
CA ASP A 453 4.60 -8.67 21.79
C ASP A 453 3.79 -7.53 22.46
N LYS A 454 3.49 -6.46 21.72
CA LYS A 454 2.74 -5.31 22.24
C LYS A 454 1.22 -5.43 22.05
N ASP A 455 0.80 -5.99 20.92
CA ASP A 455 -0.59 -5.92 20.46
C ASP A 455 -1.20 -7.27 20.09
N ILE A 456 -0.39 -8.32 19.90
CA ILE A 456 -0.84 -9.60 19.31
C ILE A 456 -0.58 -10.78 20.25
N PHE A 457 0.62 -10.88 20.82
CA PHE A 457 1.04 -11.97 21.69
C PHE A 457 1.59 -11.46 23.02
N ASP A 458 1.57 -12.30 24.05
CA ASP A 458 2.12 -11.92 25.36
C ASP A 458 3.66 -11.87 25.29
N ALA A 459 4.24 -10.77 25.78
CA ALA A 459 5.68 -10.58 25.83
C ALA A 459 6.40 -11.69 26.61
N GLY A 460 7.56 -12.13 26.09
CA GLY A 460 8.40 -13.13 26.73
C GLY A 460 7.89 -14.57 26.65
N THR A 461 6.85 -14.85 25.84
CA THR A 461 6.31 -16.21 25.64
C THR A 461 6.48 -16.71 24.21
N ASP A 462 6.81 -18.00 24.07
CA ASP A 462 6.83 -18.66 22.76
C ASP A 462 5.40 -18.78 22.25
N VAL A 463 5.22 -18.64 20.93
CA VAL A 463 3.91 -18.67 20.30
C VAL A 463 3.74 -19.95 19.50
N GLU A 464 2.64 -20.66 19.76
CA GLU A 464 2.26 -21.83 18.97
C GLU A 464 1.33 -21.43 17.83
N LEU A 465 1.80 -21.61 16.59
CA LEU A 465 0.99 -21.42 15.39
C LEU A 465 0.64 -22.75 14.73
N TYR A 466 -0.61 -22.88 14.28
CA TYR A 466 -1.08 -24.06 13.58
C TYR A 466 -1.10 -23.87 12.07
N LYS A 467 -1.11 -24.99 11.34
CA LYS A 467 -1.11 -25.03 9.88
C LYS A 467 -2.11 -24.03 9.26
N ASP A 468 -3.36 -24.06 9.73
CA ASP A 468 -4.43 -23.23 9.15
C ASP A 468 -4.17 -21.72 9.36
N GLN A 469 -3.58 -21.34 10.49
CA GLN A 469 -3.20 -19.95 10.76
C GLN A 469 -2.12 -19.47 9.79
N LEU A 470 -1.11 -20.31 9.54
CA LEU A 470 -0.03 -20.01 8.60
C LEU A 470 -0.51 -19.99 7.14
N LEU A 471 -1.44 -20.88 6.78
CA LEU A 471 -2.06 -20.89 5.45
C LEU A 471 -2.93 -19.66 5.18
N GLY A 472 -3.37 -18.91 6.21
CA GLY A 472 -4.04 -17.63 6.04
C GLY A 472 -3.21 -16.62 5.23
N LEU A 473 -1.88 -16.63 5.38
CA LEU A 473 -0.97 -15.80 4.58
C LEU A 473 -1.05 -16.14 3.09
N ILE A 474 -1.03 -17.44 2.77
CA ILE A 474 -1.21 -17.95 1.40
C ILE A 474 -2.61 -17.64 0.89
N GLY A 475 -3.62 -17.68 1.75
CA GLY A 475 -4.99 -17.31 1.43
C GLY A 475 -5.12 -15.90 0.87
N GLY A 476 -4.58 -14.91 1.57
CA GLY A 476 -4.59 -13.51 1.10
C GLY A 476 -3.83 -13.31 -0.21
N LEU A 477 -2.68 -13.96 -0.37
CA LEU A 477 -1.91 -13.91 -1.62
C LEU A 477 -2.63 -14.61 -2.78
N LYS A 478 -3.39 -15.68 -2.53
CA LYS A 478 -4.23 -16.35 -3.54
C LYS A 478 -5.40 -15.51 -4.01
N VAL A 479 -6.07 -14.77 -3.12
CA VAL A 479 -7.10 -13.80 -3.53
C VAL A 479 -6.48 -12.74 -4.46
N THR A 480 -5.29 -12.24 -4.11
CA THR A 480 -4.54 -11.29 -4.94
C THR A 480 -4.17 -11.90 -6.29
N LYS A 481 -3.71 -13.15 -6.29
CA LYS A 481 -3.41 -13.93 -7.51
C LYS A 481 -4.62 -14.00 -8.43
N GLY A 482 -5.79 -14.35 -7.90
CA GLY A 482 -7.02 -14.42 -8.68
C GLY A 482 -7.44 -13.06 -9.27
N ALA A 483 -7.17 -11.95 -8.56
CA ALA A 483 -7.39 -10.61 -9.13
C ALA A 483 -6.45 -10.33 -10.31
N PHE A 484 -5.18 -10.72 -10.24
CA PHE A 484 -4.26 -10.62 -11.38
C PHE A 484 -4.70 -11.51 -12.55
N GLU A 485 -5.16 -12.72 -12.28
CA GLU A 485 -5.67 -13.62 -13.31
C GLU A 485 -6.91 -13.01 -14.00
N LEU A 486 -7.80 -12.36 -13.25
CA LEU A 486 -8.92 -11.61 -13.84
C LEU A 486 -8.42 -10.52 -14.79
N PHE A 487 -7.40 -9.74 -14.41
CA PHE A 487 -6.79 -8.76 -15.32
C PHE A 487 -6.15 -9.43 -16.54
N GLN A 488 -5.40 -10.52 -16.35
CA GLN A 488 -4.78 -11.29 -17.44
C GLN A 488 -5.80 -11.89 -18.43
N SER A 489 -7.08 -12.00 -18.06
CA SER A 489 -8.13 -12.47 -18.95
C SER A 489 -8.50 -11.43 -20.03
N TYR A 490 -8.12 -10.17 -19.85
CA TYR A 490 -8.37 -9.06 -20.76
C TYR A 490 -7.08 -8.61 -21.46
N SER A 491 -7.22 -8.03 -22.64
CA SER A 491 -6.12 -7.36 -23.33
C SER A 491 -6.13 -5.87 -23.03
N PHE A 492 -4.96 -5.32 -22.75
CA PHE A 492 -4.66 -3.90 -22.59
C PHE A 492 -3.84 -3.38 -23.78
N ASN A 493 -3.87 -4.11 -24.90
CA ASN A 493 -3.15 -3.76 -26.12
C ASN A 493 -3.75 -2.50 -26.76
N THR A 494 -3.23 -1.35 -26.39
CA THR A 494 -3.51 -0.06 -27.03
C THR A 494 -2.29 0.83 -26.87
N ASP A 495 -2.05 1.71 -27.84
CA ASP A 495 -1.03 2.74 -27.67
C ASP A 495 -1.45 3.71 -26.56
N LEU A 496 -0.67 3.77 -25.48
CA LEU A 496 -0.92 4.65 -24.34
C LEU A 496 -0.40 6.07 -24.56
N ASN A 497 0.18 6.41 -25.73
CA ASN A 497 0.61 7.76 -26.06
C ASN A 497 -0.51 8.81 -25.87
N ILE A 498 -1.78 8.42 -26.00
CA ILE A 498 -2.94 9.28 -25.73
C ILE A 498 -2.98 9.79 -24.28
N LEU A 499 -2.28 9.12 -23.36
CA LEU A 499 -2.18 9.48 -21.95
C LEU A 499 -0.98 10.41 -21.64
N LYS A 500 -0.10 10.69 -22.61
CA LYS A 500 1.07 11.57 -22.46
C LYS A 500 0.68 13.05 -22.43
N TRP A 501 -0.02 13.51 -21.40
CA TRP A 501 -0.39 14.92 -21.18
C TRP A 501 -0.11 15.33 -19.74
N ASN A 502 -0.07 16.63 -19.44
CA ASN A 502 0.21 17.07 -18.06
C ASN A 502 -1.00 16.89 -17.14
N TRP A 503 -0.98 15.80 -16.36
CA TRP A 503 -2.07 15.41 -15.45
C TRP A 503 -2.31 16.40 -14.32
N GLU A 504 -1.29 17.18 -13.94
CA GLU A 504 -1.34 18.10 -12.80
C GLU A 504 -1.84 19.48 -13.20
N LYS A 505 -1.52 19.93 -14.41
CA LYS A 505 -1.98 21.22 -14.97
C LYS A 505 -3.39 21.16 -15.52
N GLY A 506 -3.96 19.96 -15.66
CA GLY A 506 -5.27 19.77 -16.28
C GLY A 506 -5.25 20.18 -17.75
N ASP A 507 -4.09 20.03 -18.40
CA ASP A 507 -3.99 20.25 -19.84
C ASP A 507 -5.01 19.35 -20.55
N GLU A 508 -5.68 19.87 -21.57
CA GLU A 508 -6.70 19.10 -22.27
C GLU A 508 -6.08 17.86 -22.90
N ILE A 509 -6.50 16.68 -22.45
CA ILE A 509 -6.16 15.38 -23.04
C ILE A 509 -6.37 15.38 -24.57
N LEU A 510 -7.36 16.14 -25.03
CA LEU A 510 -7.71 16.33 -26.43
C LEU A 510 -6.56 16.96 -27.25
N LYS A 511 -5.71 17.82 -26.66
CA LYS A 511 -4.57 18.42 -27.38
C LYS A 511 -3.60 17.36 -27.90
N ASN A 512 -3.43 16.25 -27.18
CA ASN A 512 -2.53 15.16 -27.57
C ASN A 512 -3.20 14.11 -28.48
N LEU A 513 -4.51 14.23 -28.72
CA LEU A 513 -5.23 13.44 -29.73
C LEU A 513 -5.09 14.05 -31.14
N GLY A 514 -4.26 15.09 -31.31
CA GLY A 514 -3.93 15.64 -32.63
C GLY A 514 -3.30 14.63 -33.60
N SER A 515 -2.77 13.50 -33.12
CA SER A 515 -2.24 12.40 -33.93
C SER A 515 -3.15 11.16 -34.00
N TYR A 516 -4.39 11.24 -33.48
CA TYR A 516 -5.31 10.10 -33.34
C TYR A 516 -5.41 9.27 -34.61
N ASN A 517 -5.03 7.99 -34.50
CA ASN A 517 -4.96 7.03 -35.59
C ASN A 517 -5.34 5.62 -35.11
N GLN A 518 -5.32 4.65 -36.01
CA GLN A 518 -5.72 3.26 -35.71
C GLN A 518 -4.93 2.63 -34.55
N LYS A 519 -3.63 2.90 -34.40
CA LYS A 519 -2.81 2.35 -33.30
C LYS A 519 -3.17 2.92 -31.93
N GLN A 520 -3.80 4.08 -31.90
CA GLN A 520 -4.24 4.78 -30.69
C GLN A 520 -5.70 4.52 -30.35
N ASP A 521 -6.46 3.90 -31.25
CA ASP A 521 -7.87 3.62 -31.01
C ASP A 521 -8.07 2.36 -30.15
N PRO A 522 -8.53 2.48 -28.89
CA PRO A 522 -8.70 1.32 -28.02
C PRO A 522 -9.78 0.34 -28.52
N PHE A 523 -10.74 0.77 -29.34
CA PHE A 523 -11.75 -0.11 -29.92
C PHE A 523 -11.16 -1.00 -31.02
N ASN A 524 -10.32 -0.44 -31.91
CA ASN A 524 -9.65 -1.20 -32.96
C ASN A 524 -8.57 -2.14 -32.42
N ASN A 525 -7.86 -1.76 -31.35
CA ASN A 525 -6.75 -2.57 -30.83
C ASN A 525 -7.17 -3.66 -29.83
N GLY A 526 -8.47 -3.73 -29.51
CA GLY A 526 -9.00 -4.76 -28.62
C GLY A 526 -8.72 -4.48 -27.13
N PHE A 527 -8.63 -3.21 -26.73
CA PHE A 527 -8.53 -2.84 -25.32
C PHE A 527 -9.76 -3.34 -24.54
N LEU A 528 -9.52 -3.97 -23.40
CA LEU A 528 -10.47 -4.73 -22.60
C LEU A 528 -11.22 -5.84 -23.36
N LYS A 529 -10.72 -6.28 -24.51
CA LYS A 529 -11.24 -7.49 -25.18
C LYS A 529 -10.74 -8.73 -24.45
N GLY A 530 -11.47 -9.84 -24.55
CA GLY A 530 -11.03 -11.09 -23.98
C GLY A 530 -9.73 -11.59 -24.63
N ARG A 531 -8.74 -11.91 -23.79
CA ARG A 531 -7.44 -12.46 -24.18
C ARG A 531 -7.31 -13.93 -23.81
N ASN A 532 -7.75 -14.30 -22.60
CA ASN A 532 -7.63 -15.67 -22.10
C ASN A 532 -8.84 -16.06 -21.23
N PRO A 533 -9.79 -16.88 -21.72
CA PRO A 533 -10.94 -17.29 -20.93
C PRO A 533 -10.57 -18.23 -19.78
N GLN A 534 -9.48 -19.00 -19.88
CA GLN A 534 -9.03 -19.87 -18.79
C GLN A 534 -8.66 -19.05 -17.55
N LYS A 535 -8.14 -17.84 -17.73
CA LYS A 535 -7.79 -16.95 -16.63
C LYS A 535 -8.99 -16.47 -15.81
N ILE A 536 -10.20 -16.47 -16.36
CA ILE A 536 -11.43 -16.25 -15.58
C ILE A 536 -11.70 -17.45 -14.66
N VAL A 537 -11.50 -18.67 -15.16
CA VAL A 537 -11.70 -19.91 -14.39
C VAL A 537 -10.67 -20.00 -13.27
N ASP A 538 -9.40 -19.71 -13.58
CA ASP A 538 -8.31 -19.69 -12.59
C ASP A 538 -8.58 -18.63 -11.51
N ALA A 539 -8.99 -17.42 -11.93
CA ALA A 539 -9.32 -16.33 -11.02
C ALA A 539 -10.43 -16.71 -10.02
N LYS A 540 -11.51 -17.33 -10.50
CA LYS A 540 -12.58 -17.84 -9.61
C LYS A 540 -12.02 -18.84 -8.61
N LYS A 541 -11.23 -19.80 -9.08
CA LYS A 541 -10.67 -20.87 -8.25
C LYS A 541 -9.74 -20.31 -7.17
N ASP A 542 -8.83 -19.41 -7.52
CA ASP A 542 -7.86 -18.87 -6.57
C ASP A 542 -8.50 -17.86 -5.59
N VAL A 543 -9.52 -17.09 -6.00
CA VAL A 543 -10.31 -16.26 -5.06
C VAL A 543 -11.06 -17.14 -4.05
N VAL A 544 -11.75 -18.19 -4.50
CA VAL A 544 -12.49 -19.10 -3.61
C VAL A 544 -11.54 -19.84 -2.68
N THR A 545 -10.47 -20.42 -3.22
CA THR A 545 -9.46 -21.13 -2.42
C THR A 545 -8.80 -20.19 -1.40
N GLY A 546 -8.47 -18.97 -1.83
CA GLY A 546 -7.85 -17.99 -0.95
C GLY A 546 -8.76 -17.56 0.20
N ALA A 547 -10.05 -17.33 -0.09
CA ALA A 547 -11.04 -17.03 0.91
C ALA A 547 -11.29 -18.21 1.88
N ASP A 548 -11.33 -19.45 1.39
CA ASP A 548 -11.45 -20.64 2.24
C ASP A 548 -10.29 -20.76 3.25
N LEU A 549 -9.06 -20.50 2.79
CA LEU A 549 -7.88 -20.48 3.67
C LEU A 549 -7.94 -19.34 4.70
N LEU A 550 -8.38 -18.14 4.31
CA LEU A 550 -8.55 -17.02 5.23
C LEU A 550 -9.60 -17.32 6.30
N LEU A 551 -10.76 -17.87 5.91
CA LEU A 551 -11.82 -18.25 6.85
C LEU A 551 -11.36 -19.35 7.81
N ALA A 552 -10.63 -20.35 7.31
CA ALA A 552 -10.03 -21.38 8.15
C ALA A 552 -9.02 -20.80 9.16
N ALA A 553 -8.17 -19.86 8.72
CA ALA A 553 -7.22 -19.17 9.60
C ALA A 553 -7.93 -18.38 10.71
N TYR A 554 -8.94 -17.56 10.37
CA TYR A 554 -9.70 -16.82 11.37
C TYR A 554 -10.42 -17.73 12.35
N LYS A 555 -11.05 -18.81 11.86
CA LYS A 555 -11.68 -19.81 12.71
C LYS A 555 -10.67 -20.42 13.69
N ASN A 556 -9.50 -20.81 13.19
CA ASN A 556 -8.44 -21.40 14.02
C ASN A 556 -7.91 -20.39 15.05
N LEU A 557 -7.78 -19.10 14.73
CA LEU A 557 -7.39 -18.06 15.69
C LEU A 557 -8.45 -17.87 16.79
N ILE A 558 -9.74 -17.86 16.44
CA ILE A 558 -10.84 -17.70 17.40
C ILE A 558 -10.96 -18.91 18.32
N ASP A 559 -10.79 -20.11 17.77
CA ASP A 559 -10.93 -21.38 18.48
C ASP A 559 -9.61 -21.82 19.16
N SER A 560 -8.50 -21.09 18.96
CA SER A 560 -7.17 -21.49 19.44
C SER A 560 -7.12 -21.58 20.97
N GLU A 561 -6.75 -22.72 21.53
CA GLU A 561 -6.58 -22.86 22.99
C GLU A 561 -5.34 -22.13 23.52
N THR A 562 -4.35 -21.85 22.65
CA THR A 562 -3.06 -21.25 23.02
C THR A 562 -3.07 -19.73 23.08
N LEU A 563 -4.08 -19.07 22.48
CA LEU A 563 -4.21 -17.62 22.53
C LEU A 563 -4.95 -17.16 23.79
N PRO A 564 -4.54 -16.05 24.42
CA PRO A 564 -5.26 -15.48 25.55
C PRO A 564 -6.74 -15.22 25.24
N SER A 565 -7.63 -15.47 26.19
CA SER A 565 -9.08 -15.35 26.00
C SER A 565 -9.51 -13.94 25.58
N GLU A 566 -8.82 -12.91 26.08
CA GLU A 566 -9.06 -11.51 25.69
C GLU A 566 -8.68 -11.27 24.23
N VAL A 567 -7.54 -11.81 23.77
CA VAL A 567 -7.11 -11.72 22.36
C VAL A 567 -8.12 -12.42 21.45
N ARG A 568 -8.56 -13.64 21.80
CA ARG A 568 -9.59 -14.36 21.03
C ARG A 568 -10.90 -13.58 20.95
N SER A 569 -11.31 -12.97 22.07
CA SER A 569 -12.53 -12.16 22.13
C SER A 569 -12.42 -10.91 21.24
N LYS A 570 -11.29 -10.18 21.29
CA LYS A 570 -11.03 -9.02 20.43
C LYS A 570 -10.90 -9.41 18.96
N VAL A 571 -10.25 -10.52 18.64
CA VAL A 571 -10.16 -11.04 17.26
C VAL A 571 -11.56 -11.36 16.76
N LYS A 572 -12.37 -12.07 17.55
CA LYS A 572 -13.75 -12.38 17.18
C LYS A 572 -14.57 -11.11 16.94
N GLU A 573 -14.59 -10.17 17.90
CA GLU A 573 -15.34 -8.92 17.79
C GLU A 573 -14.95 -8.11 16.54
N ASN A 574 -13.66 -7.96 16.27
CA ASN A 574 -13.17 -7.12 15.17
C ASN A 574 -13.24 -7.82 13.80
N THR A 575 -13.17 -9.15 13.76
CA THR A 575 -13.09 -9.89 12.49
C THR A 575 -14.39 -10.57 12.09
N GLU A 576 -15.36 -10.74 12.99
CA GLU A 576 -16.64 -11.38 12.67
C GLU A 576 -17.37 -10.69 11.49
N PRO A 577 -17.49 -9.35 11.43
CA PRO A 577 -18.06 -8.69 10.25
C PRO A 577 -17.26 -8.95 8.97
N ILE A 578 -15.93 -8.96 9.07
CA ILE A 578 -15.01 -9.19 7.94
C ILE A 578 -15.17 -10.62 7.42
N GLN A 579 -15.20 -11.62 8.30
CA GLN A 579 -15.39 -13.02 7.95
C GLN A 579 -16.72 -13.26 7.24
N ARG A 580 -17.80 -12.61 7.69
CA ARG A 580 -19.10 -12.67 7.02
C ARG A 580 -19.05 -12.10 5.61
N ILE A 581 -18.38 -10.97 5.41
CA ILE A 581 -18.19 -10.39 4.07
C ILE A 581 -17.33 -11.31 3.19
N VAL A 582 -16.23 -11.83 3.71
CA VAL A 582 -15.34 -12.75 2.98
C VAL A 582 -16.08 -14.01 2.55
N GLN A 583 -16.86 -14.62 3.46
CA GLN A 583 -17.70 -15.77 3.16
C GLN A 583 -18.74 -15.44 2.09
N GLU A 584 -19.43 -14.31 2.20
CA GLU A 584 -20.44 -13.90 1.24
C GLU A 584 -19.85 -13.65 -0.16
N ILE A 585 -18.67 -13.02 -0.24
CA ILE A 585 -17.95 -12.86 -1.51
C ILE A 585 -17.54 -14.21 -2.07
N ARG A 586 -16.95 -15.08 -1.24
CA ARG A 586 -16.50 -16.42 -1.62
C ARG A 586 -17.66 -17.24 -2.21
N ASP A 587 -18.78 -17.31 -1.50
CA ASP A 587 -19.95 -18.08 -1.93
C ASP A 587 -20.57 -17.46 -3.19
N ALA A 588 -20.63 -16.13 -3.26
CA ALA A 588 -21.12 -15.44 -4.45
C ALA A 588 -20.26 -15.70 -5.70
N VAL A 589 -18.93 -15.77 -5.56
CA VAL A 589 -18.01 -16.12 -6.65
C VAL A 589 -18.17 -17.58 -7.06
N ALA A 590 -18.27 -18.50 -6.08
CA ALA A 590 -18.43 -19.92 -6.34
C ALA A 590 -19.76 -20.26 -7.03
N GLU A 591 -20.85 -19.62 -6.60
CA GLU A 591 -22.21 -19.90 -7.07
C GLU A 591 -22.63 -18.99 -8.24
N GLY A 592 -21.87 -17.93 -8.53
CA GLY A 592 -22.20 -16.96 -9.56
C GLY A 592 -23.43 -16.11 -9.22
N ARG A 593 -23.57 -15.70 -7.96
CA ARG A 593 -24.69 -14.86 -7.47
C ARG A 593 -24.22 -13.48 -7.05
N LYS A 594 -25.17 -12.67 -6.55
CA LYS A 594 -24.89 -11.38 -5.92
C LYS A 594 -24.34 -11.58 -4.51
N ALA A 595 -23.26 -10.88 -4.21
CA ALA A 595 -22.68 -10.73 -2.88
C ALA A 595 -23.27 -9.49 -2.21
N ASN A 596 -23.83 -9.63 -1.00
CA ASN A 596 -24.23 -8.50 -0.17
C ASN A 596 -23.07 -8.01 0.72
N ILE A 597 -22.53 -6.83 0.43
CA ILE A 597 -21.38 -6.25 1.15
C ILE A 597 -21.77 -5.75 2.55
N PHE A 598 -23.05 -5.49 2.78
CA PHE A 598 -23.58 -5.06 4.09
C PHE A 598 -24.05 -6.24 4.96
N ILE A 599 -23.68 -7.47 4.60
CA ILE A 599 -23.97 -8.65 5.42
C ILE A 599 -23.24 -8.58 6.77
N GLY A 600 -23.82 -9.25 7.78
CA GLY A 600 -23.25 -9.37 9.12
C GLY A 600 -23.74 -8.30 10.10
N GLU A 601 -23.97 -8.71 11.34
CA GLU A 601 -24.25 -7.78 12.43
C GLU A 601 -23.02 -6.89 12.69
N ASN A 602 -23.26 -5.66 13.14
CA ASN A 602 -22.20 -4.69 13.44
C ASN A 602 -21.25 -4.33 12.29
N ASN A 603 -21.61 -4.66 11.04
CA ASN A 603 -20.84 -4.28 9.87
C ASN A 603 -20.66 -2.75 9.83
N PRO A 604 -19.41 -2.22 9.94
CA PRO A 604 -19.18 -0.79 9.98
C PRO A 604 -19.58 -0.08 8.68
N LEU A 605 -19.66 -0.81 7.57
CA LEU A 605 -20.11 -0.29 6.27
C LEU A 605 -21.63 -0.12 6.19
N ALA A 606 -22.39 -0.85 7.01
CA ALA A 606 -23.85 -0.81 7.05
C ALA A 606 -24.40 0.18 8.09
N ARG A 607 -23.54 0.72 8.98
CA ARG A 607 -23.97 1.61 10.06
C ARG A 607 -24.34 2.99 9.52
N PRO A 608 -25.53 3.52 9.87
CA PRO A 608 -25.88 4.89 9.53
C PRO A 608 -24.93 5.85 10.27
N PRO A 609 -24.51 6.96 9.63
CA PRO A 609 -23.71 7.97 10.28
C PRO A 609 -24.50 8.62 11.42
N VAL A 610 -23.81 8.90 12.53
CA VAL A 610 -24.41 9.58 13.68
C VAL A 610 -24.76 11.01 13.29
N PRO A 611 -26.02 11.46 13.45
CA PRO A 611 -26.41 12.83 13.15
C PRO A 611 -25.69 13.81 14.08
N GLN A 612 -25.08 14.85 13.51
CA GLN A 612 -24.60 15.97 14.32
C GLN A 612 -25.77 16.92 14.64
N PRO A 613 -25.88 17.43 15.88
CA PRO A 613 -26.93 18.39 16.24
C PRO A 613 -26.94 19.58 15.27
N GLY A 614 -28.12 19.91 14.71
CA GLY A 614 -28.29 21.04 13.79
C GLY A 614 -27.99 20.75 12.32
N ASN A 615 -27.49 19.56 11.95
CA ASN A 615 -27.27 19.17 10.57
C ASN A 615 -28.30 18.13 10.09
N PRO A 616 -28.75 18.18 8.82
CA PRO A 616 -29.60 17.14 8.26
C PRO A 616 -28.89 15.78 8.27
N TYR A 617 -29.65 14.70 8.40
CA TYR A 617 -29.11 13.35 8.32
C TYR A 617 -28.30 13.18 7.02
N PRO A 618 -27.03 12.74 7.09
CA PRO A 618 -26.25 12.50 5.89
C PRO A 618 -26.95 11.49 4.99
N THR A 619 -26.79 11.62 3.67
CA THR A 619 -27.16 10.51 2.77
C THR A 619 -26.13 9.40 2.92
N TYR A 620 -26.58 8.18 3.15
CA TYR A 620 -25.70 7.00 3.32
C TYR A 620 -26.26 5.81 2.53
N PRO A 621 -25.40 4.85 2.13
CA PRO A 621 -25.85 3.65 1.45
C PRO A 621 -26.63 2.72 2.40
N THR A 622 -27.79 2.25 1.96
CA THR A 622 -28.66 1.29 2.67
C THR A 622 -28.60 -0.10 2.08
N LYS A 623 -28.11 -0.23 0.84
CA LYS A 623 -27.91 -1.50 0.16
C LYS A 623 -26.63 -1.42 -0.68
N PHE A 624 -25.81 -2.47 -0.64
CA PHE A 624 -24.65 -2.63 -1.51
C PHE A 624 -24.48 -4.10 -1.91
N GLU A 625 -24.82 -4.43 -3.16
CA GLU A 625 -24.65 -5.76 -3.74
C GLU A 625 -23.76 -5.72 -4.99
N ILE A 626 -22.99 -6.77 -5.21
CA ILE A 626 -22.15 -6.96 -6.41
C ILE A 626 -22.45 -8.34 -7.02
N ASP A 627 -22.84 -8.40 -8.27
CA ASP A 627 -23.07 -9.63 -9.05
C ASP A 627 -21.73 -10.26 -9.46
N MET A 628 -21.25 -11.21 -8.67
CA MET A 628 -19.99 -11.88 -8.90
C MET A 628 -20.05 -12.83 -10.11
N GLY A 629 -21.25 -13.34 -10.45
CA GLY A 629 -21.45 -14.10 -11.69
C GLY A 629 -21.08 -13.29 -12.93
N LYS A 630 -21.49 -12.02 -12.96
CA LYS A 630 -21.15 -11.08 -14.04
C LYS A 630 -19.68 -10.64 -14.01
N VAL A 631 -19.14 -10.32 -12.84
CA VAL A 631 -17.72 -9.91 -12.70
C VAL A 631 -16.78 -10.97 -13.28
N PHE A 632 -17.06 -12.24 -13.03
CA PHE A 632 -16.29 -13.36 -13.55
C PHE A 632 -16.93 -14.00 -14.79
N THR A 633 -17.55 -13.19 -15.65
CA THR A 633 -17.96 -13.56 -17.00
C THR A 633 -16.92 -13.09 -18.00
N TYR A 634 -16.48 -13.98 -18.90
CA TYR A 634 -15.49 -13.65 -19.92
C TYR A 634 -16.01 -12.53 -20.84
N GLU A 635 -15.14 -11.55 -21.13
CA GLU A 635 -15.46 -10.33 -21.88
C GLU A 635 -16.53 -9.41 -21.28
N TYR A 636 -16.93 -9.60 -20.01
CA TYR A 636 -17.98 -8.75 -19.43
C TYR A 636 -17.60 -7.25 -19.45
N PHE A 637 -16.33 -6.94 -19.18
CA PHE A 637 -15.82 -5.56 -19.14
C PHE A 637 -15.32 -5.00 -20.49
N LYS A 638 -15.63 -5.64 -21.62
CA LYS A 638 -15.19 -5.11 -22.93
C LYS A 638 -15.80 -3.75 -23.25
N LEU A 639 -15.04 -2.92 -23.98
CA LEU A 639 -15.46 -1.56 -24.30
C LEU A 639 -16.81 -1.48 -25.02
N SER A 640 -17.15 -2.44 -25.87
CA SER A 640 -18.45 -2.45 -26.56
C SER A 640 -19.66 -2.60 -25.62
N ASN A 641 -19.45 -3.02 -24.38
CA ASN A 641 -20.49 -3.09 -23.35
C ASN A 641 -20.61 -1.76 -22.56
N LEU A 642 -19.59 -0.90 -22.66
CA LEU A 642 -19.50 0.40 -21.96
C LEU A 642 -19.97 1.57 -22.83
N PHE A 643 -20.02 1.39 -24.15
CA PHE A 643 -20.40 2.41 -25.12
C PHE A 643 -21.59 1.94 -25.95
N GLU A 644 -22.39 2.90 -26.40
CA GLU A 644 -23.30 2.64 -27.51
C GLU A 644 -22.51 2.53 -28.81
N MET A 645 -22.82 1.51 -29.61
CA MET A 645 -22.03 1.16 -30.79
C MET A 645 -22.81 1.44 -32.08
N ASN A 646 -22.10 1.82 -33.13
CA ASN A 646 -22.54 1.82 -34.52
C ASN A 646 -21.64 0.85 -35.32
N GLY A 647 -22.10 -0.39 -35.50
CA GLY A 647 -21.24 -1.47 -35.97
C GLY A 647 -20.13 -1.79 -34.95
N SER A 648 -18.88 -1.79 -35.38
CA SER A 648 -17.70 -2.03 -34.52
C SER A 648 -17.13 -0.77 -33.86
N LYS A 649 -17.69 0.41 -34.15
CA LYS A 649 -17.22 1.71 -33.68
C LYS A 649 -18.17 2.29 -32.64
N PRO A 650 -17.71 3.14 -31.69
CA PRO A 650 -18.61 3.88 -30.82
C PRO A 650 -19.51 4.79 -31.65
N LYS A 651 -20.79 4.88 -31.26
CA LYS A 651 -21.76 5.77 -31.90
C LYS A 651 -21.42 7.22 -31.55
N ILE A 652 -21.28 8.05 -32.58
CA ILE A 652 -21.14 9.50 -32.46
C ILE A 652 -22.52 10.14 -32.59
N TYR A 653 -22.86 10.94 -31.61
CA TYR A 653 -24.05 11.78 -31.61
C TYR A 653 -23.72 13.16 -32.17
N PRO A 654 -24.59 13.74 -33.02
CA PRO A 654 -24.42 15.12 -33.44
C PRO A 654 -24.61 16.07 -32.25
N ALA A 655 -24.11 17.30 -32.40
CA ALA A 655 -24.50 18.39 -31.51
C ALA A 655 -26.02 18.57 -31.54
N ASP A 656 -26.64 18.77 -30.38
CA ASP A 656 -28.03 19.21 -30.29
C ASP A 656 -28.15 20.72 -30.60
N SER A 657 -29.36 21.26 -30.56
CA SER A 657 -29.63 22.66 -30.90
C SER A 657 -29.17 23.68 -29.86
N SER A 658 -28.51 23.25 -28.77
CA SER A 658 -27.99 24.16 -27.74
C SER A 658 -26.70 24.86 -28.21
N PRO A 659 -26.48 26.14 -27.87
CA PRO A 659 -25.28 26.89 -28.24
C PRO A 659 -23.96 26.25 -27.76
N ASP A 660 -24.02 25.50 -26.66
CA ASP A 660 -22.88 24.84 -26.02
C ASP A 660 -22.80 23.34 -26.35
N SER A 661 -23.48 22.91 -27.42
CA SER A 661 -23.55 21.52 -27.82
C SER A 661 -22.47 21.14 -28.81
N PHE A 662 -21.79 20.03 -28.54
CA PHE A 662 -20.77 19.45 -29.39
C PHE A 662 -21.17 18.02 -29.76
N PRO A 663 -20.72 17.48 -30.91
CA PRO A 663 -20.80 16.05 -31.14
C PRO A 663 -20.18 15.29 -29.96
N TYR A 664 -20.69 14.10 -29.62
CA TYR A 664 -20.22 13.38 -28.44
C TYR A 664 -20.32 11.87 -28.58
N MET A 665 -19.54 11.14 -27.77
CA MET A 665 -19.72 9.70 -27.52
C MET A 665 -20.39 9.50 -26.16
N ASN A 666 -21.29 8.51 -26.07
CA ASN A 666 -22.00 8.20 -24.83
C ASN A 666 -21.35 7.01 -24.12
N LEU A 667 -20.71 7.27 -22.97
CA LEU A 667 -20.26 6.21 -22.06
C LEU A 667 -21.45 5.85 -21.17
N THR A 668 -22.05 4.69 -21.41
CA THR A 668 -23.25 4.19 -20.71
C THR A 668 -22.92 3.58 -19.35
N LEU A 669 -22.14 4.32 -18.55
CA LEU A 669 -21.61 3.87 -17.27
C LEU A 669 -22.74 3.52 -16.29
N LYS A 670 -23.84 4.27 -16.27
CA LYS A 670 -24.96 4.00 -15.37
C LYS A 670 -25.61 2.68 -15.70
N ARG A 671 -25.93 2.44 -16.98
CA ARG A 671 -26.53 1.18 -17.43
C ARG A 671 -25.59 0.01 -17.13
N PHE A 672 -24.32 0.15 -17.48
CA PHE A 672 -23.32 -0.89 -17.28
C PHE A 672 -23.09 -1.20 -15.80
N MET A 673 -22.81 -0.19 -14.98
CA MET A 673 -22.56 -0.37 -13.54
C MET A 673 -23.79 -0.90 -12.81
N SER A 674 -24.99 -0.42 -13.15
CA SER A 674 -26.23 -0.91 -12.53
C SER A 674 -26.55 -2.37 -12.89
N ASP A 675 -25.91 -2.91 -13.93
CA ASP A 675 -26.13 -4.28 -14.36
C ASP A 675 -25.51 -5.30 -13.40
N PHE A 676 -24.38 -4.96 -12.76
CA PHE A 676 -23.68 -5.85 -11.81
C PHE A 676 -23.45 -5.23 -10.42
N VAL A 677 -23.68 -3.94 -10.21
CA VAL A 677 -23.57 -3.29 -8.91
C VAL A 677 -24.89 -2.63 -8.53
N THR A 678 -25.37 -2.93 -7.33
CA THR A 678 -26.56 -2.29 -6.75
C THR A 678 -26.15 -1.50 -5.53
N ILE A 679 -26.17 -0.17 -5.61
CA ILE A 679 -26.05 0.72 -4.44
C ILE A 679 -27.33 1.52 -4.30
N GLN A 680 -28.00 1.38 -3.16
CA GLN A 680 -29.16 2.18 -2.81
C GLN A 680 -28.77 3.17 -1.72
N LEU A 681 -29.09 4.45 -1.90
CA LEU A 681 -28.90 5.49 -0.89
C LEU A 681 -30.18 5.69 -0.09
N SER A 682 -30.05 6.19 1.14
CA SER A 682 -31.17 6.47 2.06
C SER A 682 -32.20 7.46 1.50
N ASN A 683 -31.81 8.31 0.55
CA ASN A 683 -32.68 9.26 -0.14
C ASN A 683 -33.20 8.76 -1.50
N GLY A 684 -32.98 7.48 -1.84
CA GLY A 684 -33.41 6.87 -3.10
C GLY A 684 -32.63 7.31 -4.35
N ARG A 685 -31.59 8.16 -4.22
CA ARG A 685 -30.78 8.59 -5.36
C ARG A 685 -29.91 7.45 -5.91
N LYS A 686 -29.69 7.48 -7.22
CA LYS A 686 -28.77 6.59 -7.93
C LYS A 686 -27.34 7.13 -7.82
N VAL A 687 -26.37 6.24 -7.70
CA VAL A 687 -24.94 6.59 -7.51
C VAL A 687 -24.20 6.79 -8.83
N PHE A 688 -24.70 6.18 -9.91
CA PHE A 688 -24.06 6.21 -11.22
C PHE A 688 -24.83 7.11 -12.20
N GLU A 689 -24.07 7.87 -12.97
CA GLU A 689 -24.55 8.74 -14.06
C GLU A 689 -23.80 8.36 -15.33
N ASP A 690 -24.48 8.47 -16.47
CA ASP A 690 -23.84 8.32 -17.78
C ASP A 690 -22.98 9.56 -18.06
N LEU A 691 -21.88 9.35 -18.79
CA LEU A 691 -20.94 10.41 -19.12
C LEU A 691 -20.98 10.67 -20.63
N ARG A 692 -21.25 11.92 -21.01
CA ARG A 692 -21.03 12.38 -22.39
C ARG A 692 -19.58 12.80 -22.53
N ILE A 693 -18.87 12.18 -23.46
CA ILE A 693 -17.51 12.57 -23.83
C ILE A 693 -17.63 13.55 -25.00
N PRO A 694 -17.45 14.87 -24.78
CA PRO A 694 -17.53 15.84 -25.86
C PRO A 694 -16.41 15.62 -26.88
N LEU A 695 -16.76 15.75 -28.16
CA LEU A 695 -15.85 15.73 -29.31
C LEU A 695 -15.78 17.13 -29.91
N ASP A 696 -15.27 18.07 -29.13
CA ASP A 696 -15.07 19.45 -29.52
C ASP A 696 -13.65 19.72 -30.05
N GLY A 697 -13.47 20.91 -30.63
CA GLY A 697 -12.19 21.37 -31.16
C GLY A 697 -11.62 20.52 -32.32
N THR A 698 -10.33 20.69 -32.58
CA THR A 698 -9.60 20.02 -33.68
C THR A 698 -9.47 18.50 -33.44
N ALA A 699 -9.34 18.09 -32.19
CA ALA A 699 -9.19 16.69 -31.80
C ALA A 699 -10.49 15.90 -31.95
N GLY A 700 -11.61 16.46 -31.48
CA GLY A 700 -12.94 15.88 -31.69
C GLY A 700 -13.24 15.67 -33.16
N LYS A 701 -12.96 16.68 -34.01
CA LYS A 701 -13.09 16.57 -35.47
C LYS A 701 -12.28 15.41 -36.08
N LYS A 702 -11.07 15.15 -35.59
CA LYS A 702 -10.23 14.04 -36.07
C LYS A 702 -10.82 12.67 -35.70
N ILE A 703 -11.30 12.52 -34.47
CA ILE A 703 -11.98 11.30 -34.02
C ILE A 703 -13.25 11.06 -34.85
N ILE A 704 -14.04 12.12 -35.10
CA ILE A 704 -15.22 12.06 -35.97
C ILE A 704 -14.83 11.61 -37.39
N ASN A 705 -13.79 12.21 -37.98
CA ASN A 705 -13.31 11.85 -39.31
C ASN A 705 -12.71 10.45 -39.40
N PHE A 706 -12.20 9.90 -38.29
CA PHE A 706 -11.67 8.54 -38.24
C PHE A 706 -12.80 7.49 -38.17
N TYR A 707 -13.90 7.84 -37.51
CA TYR A 707 -15.04 6.92 -37.34
C TYR A 707 -16.07 7.00 -38.46
N ASN A 708 -16.25 8.16 -39.08
CA ASN A 708 -16.98 8.32 -40.35
C ASN A 708 -16.14 7.83 -41.53
#